data_AF-A0A1X1WHM6-F1
#
_entry.id   AF-A0A1X1WHM6-F1
#
_cell.length_a   1.000
_cell.length_b   1.000
_cell.length_c   1.000
_cell.angle_alpha   90.00
_cell.angle_beta   90.00
_cell.angle_gamma   90.00
#
_symmetry.space_group_name_H-M   'P 1'
#
loop_
_entity.id
_entity.type
_entity.pdbx_description
1 polymer ?
#
loop_
_entity_poly.entity_id
_entity_poly.type
_entity_poly.pdbx_seq_one_letter_code
_entity_poly.pdbx_strand_id
1 'polypeptide(L)'
;MRTSGFAGAKHDKVTCMELWPLLTEDLLTGAYSIERQLRPRVTAVAVRSGAMQDLREVVGTICTRWGGGFSPLISVDPDAAKLDDRVARALLGSNIDGLEGRKLLSKDIEQRYSDRFADAAQWLLRQVAYVKDQNRPIVQTCRGVAVDNPWYPAYLVVFGDLPDVPDAKRNSQNDLRDDLTFRDVADIAEVVGEPSLRDLVRRLLNLQQMSAVELTRLRLPTSAIGGYNQGMPTTSRFTWGHSSALTQYGPNLLVVYRADSTEDLALVWNLRARFAHPNGLPLAIPFGHSTREDIISLRRTSQVQRFFGMGHNLGITSFSVSPDELNALSAGTGFDVLDPWDVVGEVYGCGVASTEMAQFVDGNATVPSFSPTDIETLGQHYLGSSDATWLTLTTVVSECRLPPSPSMRRTRWQEPGYLHGKVVHVGKLDEFATLRQPAGLEVLRALTRDHSLQARVSTPGKAAENLMRAARADLSMFAYPGVNSLLEGLARRGHASLVKRRLNQFLEGTDVIPGSEKYEILAARLDTALGAPDVDEIGHMNFNKIGQTLGLQGKSFNARQTASWIDWAVRRRLILRGVQATCRNCKHVQWRPLGDAVPELECLGCGLPIHTPFGSQKIDYQYRASEILLRAVEHDVLPHVLSIRHIAEILGRRMVFGAYPGIELMELGGKEVVAEFDVVVILTNGRWIVGECKVSQRGLKESELQKLWATADRVEASATFVATLDRGSECSDLWRERTDPNGRPHFALTAGQLYDLAAYQASYGGDLFGWREDLVRLLPDAELTQEGFVHKAFGDYLLHRTDDPSKRQRAPWDVD
;
A
#
# COMPACT_ATOMS: atom_id res chain seq x y z
N MET A 1 -29.00 -48.23 3.52
CA MET A 1 -27.93 -48.93 2.78
C MET A 1 -26.84 -47.89 2.49
N ARG A 2 -25.68 -48.05 3.14
CA ARG A 2 -24.40 -47.29 3.01
C ARG A 2 -24.43 -45.76 2.99
N THR A 3 -24.31 -45.16 4.17
CA THR A 3 -23.72 -43.83 4.40
C THR A 3 -22.20 -43.95 4.40
N SER A 4 -21.53 -43.38 3.39
CA SER A 4 -20.07 -43.20 3.37
C SER A 4 -19.70 -41.90 4.09
N GLY A 5 -18.99 -42.03 5.20
CA GLY A 5 -18.48 -40.90 5.98
C GLY A 5 -17.36 -40.17 5.24
N PHE A 6 -17.54 -38.87 5.04
CA PHE A 6 -16.45 -37.94 4.78
C PHE A 6 -15.89 -37.48 6.12
N ALA A 7 -14.82 -38.13 6.58
CA ALA A 7 -13.93 -37.56 7.58
C ALA A 7 -13.10 -36.47 6.88
N GLY A 8 -13.66 -35.26 6.81
CA GLY A 8 -12.92 -34.08 6.40
C GLY A 8 -11.97 -33.68 7.52
N ALA A 9 -10.67 -33.89 7.32
CA ALA A 9 -9.66 -33.20 8.10
C ALA A 9 -9.91 -31.70 7.98
N LYS A 10 -10.37 -31.05 9.06
CA LYS A 10 -10.41 -29.61 9.18
C LYS A 10 -8.97 -29.10 9.19
N HIS A 11 -8.39 -28.89 8.01
CA HIS A 11 -7.28 -27.96 7.91
C HIS A 11 -7.83 -26.58 8.29
N ASP A 12 -7.34 -26.03 9.40
CA ASP A 12 -7.48 -24.60 9.71
C ASP A 12 -7.00 -23.81 8.50
N LYS A 13 -7.93 -23.38 7.64
CA LYS A 13 -7.62 -22.52 6.51
C LYS A 13 -7.21 -21.16 7.09
N VAL A 14 -5.90 -20.91 7.11
CA VAL A 14 -5.33 -19.61 7.46
C VAL A 14 -5.88 -18.59 6.49
N THR A 15 -6.55 -17.56 7.01
CA THR A 15 -7.04 -16.47 6.15
C THR A 15 -5.88 -15.56 5.77
N CYS A 16 -5.94 -14.94 4.58
CA CYS A 16 -4.93 -13.97 4.12
C CYS A 16 -4.66 -12.86 5.17
N MET A 17 -5.68 -12.51 5.98
CA MET A 17 -5.57 -11.52 7.05
C MET A 17 -4.64 -11.93 8.21
N GLU A 18 -4.52 -13.22 8.51
CA GLU A 18 -3.66 -13.73 9.59
C GLU A 18 -2.16 -13.65 9.26
N LEU A 19 -1.83 -13.50 7.97
CA LEU A 19 -0.44 -13.48 7.49
C LEU A 19 0.07 -12.08 7.19
N TRP A 20 -0.79 -11.05 7.20
CA TRP A 20 -0.33 -9.67 7.00
C TRP A 20 0.76 -9.32 8.03
N PRO A 21 1.88 -8.70 7.61
CA PRO A 21 2.12 -8.04 6.32
C PRO A 21 2.67 -8.93 5.19
N LEU A 22 2.86 -10.24 5.38
CA LEU A 22 3.49 -11.11 4.40
C LEU A 22 2.70 -11.21 3.08
N LEU A 23 3.37 -10.95 1.96
CA LEU A 23 2.87 -11.25 0.62
C LEU A 23 2.98 -12.76 0.34
N THR A 24 1.93 -13.38 -0.19
CA THR A 24 1.88 -14.83 -0.42
C THR A 24 1.37 -15.17 -1.81
N GLU A 25 1.51 -16.43 -2.24
CA GLU A 25 0.79 -16.99 -3.40
C GLU A 25 -0.65 -17.42 -3.07
N ASP A 26 -1.06 -17.28 -1.81
CA ASP A 26 -2.35 -17.78 -1.35
C ASP A 26 -3.47 -16.93 -1.93
N LEU A 27 -4.44 -17.58 -2.56
CA LEU A 27 -5.60 -16.92 -3.12
C LEU A 27 -6.66 -16.65 -2.05
N LEU A 28 -7.32 -15.50 -2.13
CA LEU A 28 -8.32 -15.06 -1.18
C LEU A 28 -9.48 -16.09 -1.10
N THR A 29 -9.83 -16.55 0.10
CA THR A 29 -10.94 -17.48 0.34
C THR A 29 -11.67 -17.09 1.62
N GLY A 30 -12.99 -16.93 1.56
CA GLY A 30 -13.80 -16.48 2.69
C GLY A 30 -14.78 -15.37 2.32
N ALA A 31 -15.56 -14.91 3.29
CA ALA A 31 -16.45 -13.76 3.13
C ALA A 31 -15.70 -12.47 3.45
N TYR A 32 -15.72 -11.51 2.52
CA TYR A 32 -15.03 -10.23 2.66
C TYR A 32 -15.95 -9.06 2.32
N SER A 33 -15.74 -7.94 3.02
CA SER A 33 -16.36 -6.67 2.66
C SER A 33 -15.76 -6.14 1.37
N ILE A 34 -16.62 -5.76 0.43
CA ILE A 34 -16.26 -5.14 -0.83
C ILE A 34 -16.88 -3.74 -0.93
N GLU A 35 -16.07 -2.79 -1.35
CA GLU A 35 -16.48 -1.45 -1.76
C GLU A 35 -16.75 -1.46 -3.27
N ARG A 36 -17.96 -1.08 -3.66
CA ARG A 36 -18.40 -0.99 -5.04
C ARG A 36 -18.52 0.47 -5.44
N GLN A 37 -18.12 0.77 -6.66
CA GLN A 37 -18.33 2.08 -7.27
C GLN A 37 -18.82 1.89 -8.71
N LEU A 38 -20.06 2.27 -8.97
CA LEU A 38 -20.67 2.25 -10.28
C LEU A 38 -20.65 3.67 -10.87
N ARG A 39 -20.01 3.83 -12.03
CA ARG A 39 -19.79 5.14 -12.65
C ARG A 39 -19.92 5.11 -14.18
N PRO A 40 -20.23 6.24 -14.83
CA PRO A 40 -20.06 6.36 -16.27
C PRO A 40 -18.59 6.24 -16.65
N ARG A 41 -18.35 6.04 -17.95
CA ARG A 41 -17.01 6.00 -18.50
C ARG A 41 -16.42 7.40 -18.56
N VAL A 42 -15.18 7.52 -18.12
CA VAL A 42 -14.46 8.79 -18.04
C VAL A 42 -13.11 8.64 -18.72
N THR A 43 -12.81 9.50 -19.68
CA THR A 43 -11.48 9.59 -20.30
C THR A 43 -10.76 10.83 -19.79
N ALA A 44 -9.43 10.76 -19.69
CA ALA A 44 -8.61 11.97 -19.64
C ALA A 44 -8.41 12.52 -21.05
N VAL A 45 -8.49 13.83 -21.22
CA VAL A 45 -8.58 14.46 -22.54
C VAL A 45 -7.36 15.34 -22.77
N ALA A 46 -6.70 15.14 -23.92
CA ALA A 46 -5.58 15.97 -24.33
C ALA A 46 -6.05 17.34 -24.83
N VAL A 47 -5.38 18.37 -24.36
CA VAL A 47 -5.54 19.77 -24.76
C VAL A 47 -4.19 20.24 -25.29
N ARG A 48 -4.18 20.92 -26.43
CA ARG A 48 -2.97 21.48 -27.00
C ARG A 48 -2.42 22.61 -26.13
N SER A 49 -1.14 22.52 -25.78
CA SER A 49 -0.41 23.55 -25.05
C SER A 49 -0.53 24.92 -25.74
N GLY A 50 -0.85 25.97 -24.97
CA GLY A 50 -0.97 27.35 -25.46
C GLY A 50 -2.21 27.64 -26.33
N ALA A 51 -3.12 26.67 -26.53
CA ALA A 51 -4.27 26.82 -27.44
C ALA A 51 -5.60 26.97 -26.68
N MET A 52 -5.94 28.21 -26.30
CA MET A 52 -7.16 28.51 -25.52
C MET A 52 -8.47 28.07 -26.22
N GLN A 53 -8.52 28.18 -27.55
CA GLN A 53 -9.68 27.73 -28.31
C GLN A 53 -9.86 26.20 -28.22
N ASP A 54 -8.76 25.45 -28.21
CA ASP A 54 -8.80 23.99 -28.04
C ASP A 54 -9.31 23.61 -26.66
N LEU A 55 -8.83 24.29 -25.60
CA LEU A 55 -9.33 24.11 -24.24
C LEU A 55 -10.84 24.37 -24.15
N ARG A 56 -11.32 25.45 -24.77
CA ARG A 56 -12.75 25.79 -24.81
C ARG A 56 -13.59 24.67 -25.44
N GLU A 57 -13.17 24.16 -26.58
CA GLU A 57 -13.88 23.07 -27.27
C GLU A 57 -13.88 21.79 -26.44
N VAL A 58 -12.77 21.48 -25.77
CA VAL A 58 -12.66 20.33 -24.87
C VAL A 58 -13.58 20.49 -23.66
N VAL A 59 -13.54 21.62 -22.96
CA VAL A 59 -14.39 21.88 -21.78
C VAL A 59 -15.87 21.84 -22.17
N GLY A 60 -16.25 22.45 -23.28
CA GLY A 60 -17.61 22.35 -23.80
C GLY A 60 -18.02 20.90 -24.10
N THR A 61 -17.13 20.11 -24.70
CA THR A 61 -17.39 18.70 -25.02
C THR A 61 -17.54 17.84 -23.76
N ILE A 62 -16.63 17.93 -22.80
CA ILE A 62 -16.69 17.11 -21.58
C ILE A 62 -17.88 17.51 -20.69
N CYS A 63 -18.32 18.77 -20.70
CA CYS A 63 -19.55 19.18 -20.03
C CYS A 63 -20.83 18.55 -20.64
N THR A 64 -20.75 17.97 -21.84
CA THR A 64 -21.86 17.18 -22.41
C THR A 64 -21.85 15.71 -22.02
N ARG A 65 -20.79 15.23 -21.35
CA ARG A 65 -20.64 13.83 -20.91
C ARG A 65 -21.09 13.66 -19.47
N TRP A 66 -21.75 12.55 -19.18
CA TRP A 66 -22.13 12.21 -17.81
C TRP A 66 -20.86 11.83 -17.02
N GLY A 67 -20.61 12.50 -15.91
CA GLY A 67 -19.35 12.42 -15.16
C GLY A 67 -18.18 13.22 -15.77
N GLY A 68 -18.39 13.95 -16.88
CA GLY A 68 -17.31 14.61 -17.63
C GLY A 68 -16.60 15.73 -16.87
N GLY A 69 -17.20 16.32 -15.84
CA GLY A 69 -16.52 17.22 -14.91
C GLY A 69 -15.34 16.58 -14.17
N PHE A 70 -15.26 15.25 -14.16
CA PHE A 70 -14.16 14.48 -13.58
C PHE A 70 -13.18 13.92 -14.61
N SER A 71 -13.33 14.26 -15.90
CA SER A 71 -12.35 13.95 -16.95
C SER A 71 -11.11 14.81 -16.75
N PRO A 72 -9.94 14.22 -16.41
CA PRO A 72 -8.72 15.01 -16.26
C PRO A 72 -8.31 15.66 -17.59
N LEU A 73 -7.87 16.90 -17.55
CA LEU A 73 -7.28 17.59 -18.69
C LEU A 73 -5.76 17.42 -18.69
N ILE A 74 -5.20 17.13 -19.85
CA ILE A 74 -3.75 16.94 -20.02
C ILE A 74 -3.28 17.99 -21.04
N SER A 75 -2.52 18.99 -20.59
CA SER A 75 -1.84 19.89 -21.53
C SER A 75 -0.72 19.13 -22.21
N VAL A 76 -0.76 19.06 -23.54
CA VAL A 76 0.19 18.33 -24.37
C VAL A 76 0.83 19.30 -25.35
N ASP A 77 2.15 19.38 -25.30
CA ASP A 77 2.93 19.92 -26.40
C ASP A 77 2.91 18.88 -27.55
N PRO A 78 2.36 19.21 -28.73
CA PRO A 78 2.31 18.29 -29.87
C PRO A 78 3.69 17.78 -30.31
N ASP A 79 4.75 18.54 -30.02
CA ASP A 79 6.13 18.18 -30.37
C ASP A 79 6.79 17.27 -29.30
N ALA A 80 6.15 17.09 -28.14
CA ALA A 80 6.63 16.19 -27.11
C ALA A 80 6.45 14.72 -27.51
N ALA A 81 7.54 13.96 -27.48
CA ALA A 81 7.53 12.54 -27.85
C ALA A 81 6.84 11.63 -26.81
N LYS A 82 6.64 12.09 -25.58
CA LYS A 82 6.11 11.31 -24.45
C LYS A 82 5.30 12.17 -23.48
N LEU A 83 4.38 11.52 -22.78
CA LEU A 83 3.69 12.10 -21.62
C LEU A 83 4.65 12.23 -20.43
N ASP A 84 4.56 13.34 -19.68
CA ASP A 84 5.33 13.51 -18.44
C ASP A 84 5.00 12.40 -17.42
N ASP A 85 6.02 11.81 -16.81
CA ASP A 85 5.86 10.67 -15.90
C ASP A 85 5.02 11.01 -14.66
N ARG A 86 5.03 12.27 -14.19
CA ARG A 86 4.19 12.71 -13.06
C ARG A 86 2.72 12.70 -13.44
N VAL A 87 2.37 13.15 -14.64
CA VAL A 87 1.02 13.07 -15.17
C VAL A 87 0.61 11.62 -15.39
N ALA A 88 1.48 10.82 -16.02
CA ALA A 88 1.23 9.39 -16.22
C ALA A 88 0.91 8.66 -14.91
N ARG A 89 1.67 8.94 -13.83
CA ARG A 89 1.42 8.38 -12.50
C ARG A 89 0.07 8.83 -11.92
N ALA A 90 -0.26 10.11 -12.01
CA ALA A 90 -1.57 10.61 -11.56
C ALA A 90 -2.74 9.94 -12.29
N LEU A 91 -2.62 9.74 -13.61
CA LEU A 91 -3.63 9.09 -14.43
C LEU A 91 -3.79 7.59 -14.11
N LEU A 92 -2.71 6.90 -13.75
CA LEU A 92 -2.76 5.48 -13.38
C LEU A 92 -3.57 5.21 -12.10
N GLY A 93 -3.52 6.12 -11.13
CA GLY A 93 -4.36 6.07 -9.93
C GLY A 93 -5.70 6.78 -10.07
N SER A 94 -5.99 7.40 -11.22
CA SER A 94 -7.26 8.08 -11.47
C SER A 94 -8.35 7.12 -11.95
N ASN A 95 -9.60 7.48 -11.68
CA ASN A 95 -10.81 6.76 -12.07
C ASN A 95 -11.17 6.99 -13.55
N ILE A 96 -10.20 6.78 -14.44
CA ILE A 96 -10.34 6.92 -15.90
C ILE A 96 -10.28 5.56 -16.60
N ASP A 97 -11.05 5.42 -17.67
CA ASP A 97 -11.13 4.22 -18.52
C ASP A 97 -10.24 4.35 -19.76
N GLY A 98 -9.91 5.57 -20.18
CA GLY A 98 -8.87 5.79 -21.19
C GLY A 98 -8.38 7.21 -21.38
N LEU A 99 -7.61 7.39 -22.45
CA LEU A 99 -7.14 8.68 -22.95
C LEU A 99 -7.81 9.02 -24.28
N GLU A 100 -8.28 10.24 -24.39
CA GLU A 100 -8.70 10.84 -25.64
C GLU A 100 -7.61 11.80 -26.13
N GLY A 101 -6.67 11.28 -26.90
CA GLY A 101 -5.48 12.03 -27.31
C GLY A 101 -5.71 12.98 -28.48
N ARG A 102 -6.84 12.91 -29.19
CA ARG A 102 -7.27 13.90 -30.21
C ARG A 102 -6.20 14.21 -31.27
N LYS A 103 -5.38 13.20 -31.63
CA LYS A 103 -4.19 13.32 -32.53
C LYS A 103 -3.04 14.17 -31.98
N LEU A 104 -3.10 14.58 -30.71
CA LEU A 104 -2.00 15.20 -29.97
C LEU A 104 -1.08 14.15 -29.33
N LEU A 105 -1.60 12.94 -29.08
CA LEU A 105 -0.84 11.80 -28.57
C LEU A 105 -0.69 10.73 -29.64
N SER A 106 0.38 9.95 -29.54
CA SER A 106 0.56 8.77 -30.40
C SER A 106 -0.45 7.68 -30.02
N LYS A 107 -0.82 6.84 -31.00
CA LYS A 107 -1.70 5.70 -30.77
C LYS A 107 -1.14 4.73 -29.72
N ASP A 108 0.18 4.60 -29.64
CA ASP A 108 0.83 3.72 -28.66
C ASP A 108 0.62 4.23 -27.23
N ILE A 109 0.67 5.55 -27.03
CA ILE A 109 0.36 6.17 -25.74
C ILE A 109 -1.13 5.98 -25.42
N GLU A 110 -2.03 6.27 -26.37
CA GLU A 110 -3.46 6.08 -26.16
C GLU A 110 -3.81 4.63 -25.79
N GLN A 111 -3.26 3.64 -26.50
CA GLN A 111 -3.47 2.22 -26.22
C GLN A 111 -2.91 1.79 -24.86
N ARG A 112 -1.74 2.29 -24.48
CA ARG A 112 -1.15 1.99 -23.16
C ARG A 112 -2.03 2.45 -22.00
N TYR A 113 -2.76 3.54 -22.20
CA TYR A 113 -3.56 4.18 -21.18
C TYR A 113 -5.07 4.14 -21.47
N SER A 114 -5.56 3.26 -22.34
CA SER A 114 -6.99 3.08 -22.61
C SER A 114 -7.40 1.62 -22.58
N ASP A 115 -8.57 1.34 -22.02
CA ASP A 115 -9.22 0.06 -22.28
C ASP A 115 -9.87 0.05 -23.67
N ARG A 116 -10.27 -1.14 -24.15
CA ARG A 116 -10.93 -1.32 -25.45
C ARG A 116 -12.28 -0.61 -25.60
N PHE A 117 -12.82 -0.04 -24.53
CA PHE A 117 -14.17 0.51 -24.43
C PHE A 117 -14.18 1.99 -24.03
N ALA A 118 -13.00 2.63 -24.01
CA ALA A 118 -12.79 3.98 -23.52
C ALA A 118 -13.53 5.04 -24.34
N ASP A 119 -13.88 4.74 -25.59
CA ASP A 119 -14.58 5.63 -26.53
C ASP A 119 -16.09 5.71 -26.31
N ALA A 120 -16.68 4.76 -25.57
CA ALA A 120 -18.12 4.71 -25.35
C ALA A 120 -18.57 5.51 -24.11
N ALA A 121 -18.40 6.83 -24.20
CA ALA A 121 -18.86 7.79 -23.20
C ALA A 121 -20.40 7.86 -23.11
N GLN A 122 -20.92 8.01 -21.89
CA GLN A 122 -22.34 8.25 -21.64
C GLN A 122 -22.65 9.74 -21.75
N TRP A 123 -23.77 10.09 -22.38
CA TRP A 123 -24.15 11.48 -22.64
C TRP A 123 -25.06 12.06 -21.56
N LEU A 124 -24.76 13.29 -21.13
CA LEU A 124 -25.44 13.97 -20.03
C LEU A 124 -26.90 14.30 -20.36
N LEU A 125 -27.20 14.67 -21.61
CA LEU A 125 -28.52 15.17 -21.98
C LEU A 125 -29.64 14.15 -21.69
N ARG A 126 -29.34 12.85 -21.81
CA ARG A 126 -30.28 11.77 -21.45
C ARG A 126 -30.63 11.78 -19.96
N GLN A 127 -29.65 12.06 -19.09
CA GLN A 127 -29.88 12.16 -17.64
C GLN A 127 -30.72 13.39 -17.29
N VAL A 128 -30.43 14.54 -17.90
CA VAL A 128 -31.16 15.78 -17.62
C VAL A 128 -32.60 15.67 -18.12
N ALA A 129 -32.80 15.09 -19.31
CA ALA A 129 -34.13 14.83 -19.87
C ALA A 129 -34.97 13.91 -18.97
N TYR A 130 -34.36 12.89 -18.36
CA TYR A 130 -35.04 11.98 -17.44
C TYR A 130 -35.51 12.67 -16.14
N VAL A 131 -34.78 13.67 -15.65
CA VAL A 131 -35.11 14.38 -14.39
C VAL A 131 -36.11 15.54 -14.61
N LYS A 132 -36.33 15.96 -15.86
CA LYS A 132 -37.18 17.09 -16.24
C LYS A 132 -38.59 17.06 -15.63
N ASP A 133 -39.11 15.88 -15.34
CA ASP A 133 -40.45 15.71 -14.75
C ASP A 133 -40.55 16.20 -13.28
N GLN A 134 -39.44 16.57 -12.63
CA GLN A 134 -39.41 16.94 -11.20
C GLN A 134 -39.06 18.40 -10.91
N ASN A 135 -38.14 19.03 -11.65
CA ASN A 135 -37.88 20.49 -11.68
C ASN A 135 -36.81 20.82 -12.76
N ARG A 136 -36.86 21.98 -13.42
CA ARG A 136 -35.78 22.38 -14.37
C ARG A 136 -34.58 22.95 -13.60
N PRO A 137 -33.36 22.43 -13.79
CA PRO A 137 -32.18 22.99 -13.13
C PRO A 137 -31.79 24.34 -13.74
N ILE A 138 -31.37 25.29 -12.90
CA ILE A 138 -30.75 26.54 -13.33
C ILE A 138 -29.23 26.33 -13.41
N VAL A 139 -28.67 26.47 -14.61
CA VAL A 139 -27.28 26.10 -14.92
C VAL A 139 -26.45 27.34 -15.20
N GLN A 140 -25.51 27.67 -14.30
CA GLN A 140 -24.53 28.74 -14.50
C GLN A 140 -23.42 28.27 -15.46
N THR A 141 -23.18 29.03 -16.52
CA THR A 141 -22.06 28.80 -17.45
C THR A 141 -21.10 30.00 -17.49
N CYS A 142 -20.02 29.91 -18.26
CA CYS A 142 -19.13 31.03 -18.53
C CYS A 142 -19.69 32.08 -19.53
N ARG A 143 -20.89 31.85 -20.08
CA ARG A 143 -21.51 32.76 -21.06
C ARG A 143 -21.76 34.13 -20.46
N GLY A 144 -21.74 35.17 -21.29
CA GLY A 144 -21.81 36.58 -20.85
C GLY A 144 -20.44 37.18 -20.50
N VAL A 145 -19.40 36.37 -20.33
CA VAL A 145 -18.01 36.84 -20.26
C VAL A 145 -17.42 36.88 -21.67
N ALA A 146 -16.88 38.03 -22.08
CA ALA A 146 -16.23 38.16 -23.38
C ALA A 146 -14.97 37.29 -23.47
N VAL A 147 -14.75 36.62 -24.60
CA VAL A 147 -13.66 35.63 -24.76
C VAL A 147 -12.26 36.26 -24.65
N ASP A 148 -12.14 37.54 -24.96
CA ASP A 148 -10.93 38.34 -24.82
C ASP A 148 -10.72 38.90 -23.40
N ASN A 149 -11.71 38.76 -22.51
CA ASN A 149 -11.57 39.17 -21.12
C ASN A 149 -10.61 38.23 -20.38
N PRO A 150 -9.61 38.74 -19.62
CA PRO A 150 -8.66 37.91 -18.87
C PRO A 150 -9.30 36.92 -17.90
N TRP A 151 -10.51 37.18 -17.39
CA TRP A 151 -11.25 36.30 -16.49
C TRP A 151 -12.01 35.17 -17.21
N TYR A 152 -12.22 35.25 -18.52
CA TYR A 152 -12.96 34.23 -19.27
C TYR A 152 -12.46 32.80 -18.99
N PRO A 153 -11.14 32.52 -19.01
CA PRO A 153 -10.65 31.17 -18.76
C PRO A 153 -10.96 30.66 -17.34
N ALA A 154 -10.92 31.52 -16.32
CA ALA A 154 -11.31 31.15 -14.95
C ALA A 154 -12.79 30.75 -14.87
N TYR A 155 -13.69 31.49 -15.52
CA TYR A 155 -15.11 31.14 -15.56
C TYR A 155 -15.35 29.86 -16.34
N LEU A 156 -14.62 29.63 -17.42
CA LEU A 156 -14.69 28.40 -18.22
C LEU A 156 -14.33 27.16 -17.40
N VAL A 157 -13.21 27.17 -16.66
CA VAL A 157 -12.78 25.99 -15.88
C VAL A 157 -13.55 25.78 -14.57
N VAL A 158 -14.16 26.85 -14.01
CA VAL A 158 -14.96 26.75 -12.78
C VAL A 158 -16.41 26.37 -13.10
N PHE A 159 -17.01 26.98 -14.13
CA PHE A 159 -18.43 26.78 -14.44
C PHE A 159 -18.69 25.88 -15.64
N GLY A 160 -17.76 25.79 -16.59
CA GLY A 160 -17.96 25.09 -17.85
C GLY A 160 -18.91 25.82 -18.81
N ASP A 161 -19.22 25.16 -19.91
CA ASP A 161 -20.19 25.62 -20.89
C ASP A 161 -20.95 24.44 -21.50
N LEU A 162 -22.09 24.71 -22.12
CA LEU A 162 -22.92 23.72 -22.81
C LEU A 162 -23.10 24.14 -24.28
N PRO A 163 -23.35 23.21 -25.22
CA PRO A 163 -23.64 23.57 -26.59
C PRO A 163 -25.06 24.15 -26.73
N ASP A 164 -25.23 25.11 -27.66
CA ASP A 164 -26.54 25.66 -28.05
C ASP A 164 -27.18 24.92 -29.24
N VAL A 165 -26.41 24.12 -29.96
CA VAL A 165 -26.86 23.40 -31.16
C VAL A 165 -27.12 21.94 -30.81
N PRO A 166 -28.23 21.34 -31.29
CA PRO A 166 -28.50 19.92 -31.09
C PRO A 166 -27.47 19.05 -31.81
N ASP A 167 -27.17 17.90 -31.23
CA ASP A 167 -26.40 16.83 -31.88
C ASP A 167 -27.35 15.69 -32.23
N ALA A 168 -27.96 15.77 -33.42
CA ALA A 168 -28.96 14.79 -33.86
C ALA A 168 -28.43 13.35 -33.84
N LYS A 169 -27.15 13.14 -34.17
CA LYS A 169 -26.54 11.81 -34.14
C LYS A 169 -26.47 11.27 -32.71
N ARG A 170 -25.98 12.07 -31.76
CA ARG A 170 -25.93 11.66 -30.35
C ARG A 170 -27.32 11.51 -29.75
N ASN A 171 -28.25 12.40 -30.10
CA ASN A 171 -29.64 12.32 -29.63
C ASN A 171 -30.29 11.00 -30.07
N SER A 172 -30.17 10.66 -31.35
CA SER A 172 -30.64 9.37 -31.89
C SER A 172 -30.00 8.16 -31.18
N GLN A 173 -28.68 8.20 -30.90
CA GLN A 173 -27.98 7.14 -30.16
C GLN A 173 -28.43 6.99 -28.69
N ASN A 174 -29.13 7.98 -28.13
CA ASN A 174 -29.61 7.99 -26.75
C ASN A 174 -31.14 7.89 -26.65
N ASP A 175 -31.81 7.54 -27.75
CA ASP A 175 -33.27 7.48 -27.85
C ASP A 175 -33.95 8.83 -27.50
N LEU A 176 -33.30 9.95 -27.86
CA LEU A 176 -33.79 11.31 -27.67
C LEU A 176 -34.26 11.92 -29.01
N ARG A 177 -35.06 12.99 -28.94
CA ARG A 177 -35.43 13.77 -30.12
C ARG A 177 -34.19 14.39 -30.79
N ASP A 178 -34.11 14.30 -32.11
CA ASP A 178 -32.96 14.80 -32.90
C ASP A 178 -32.67 16.30 -32.66
N ASP A 179 -33.70 17.10 -32.42
CA ASP A 179 -33.62 18.55 -32.20
C ASP A 179 -33.43 18.97 -30.74
N LEU A 180 -33.33 18.01 -29.80
CA LEU A 180 -33.25 18.31 -28.37
C LEU A 180 -31.93 19.01 -28.01
N THR A 181 -32.04 20.07 -27.21
CA THR A 181 -30.92 20.85 -26.67
C THR A 181 -30.95 20.91 -25.15
N PHE A 182 -29.86 21.39 -24.53
CA PHE A 182 -29.84 21.65 -23.09
C PHE A 182 -30.84 22.74 -22.67
N ARG A 183 -31.13 23.73 -23.52
CA ARG A 183 -32.12 24.80 -23.22
C ARG A 183 -33.55 24.28 -23.14
N ASP A 184 -33.83 23.12 -23.75
CA ASP A 184 -35.14 22.47 -23.67
C ASP A 184 -35.37 21.77 -22.32
N VAL A 185 -34.29 21.48 -21.59
CA VAL A 185 -34.33 20.69 -20.34
C VAL A 185 -33.78 21.42 -19.11
N ALA A 186 -33.04 22.52 -19.30
CA ALA A 186 -32.45 23.33 -18.23
C ALA A 186 -32.53 24.83 -18.55
N ASP A 187 -32.54 25.66 -17.51
CA ASP A 187 -32.51 27.11 -17.63
C ASP A 187 -31.05 27.60 -17.55
N ILE A 188 -30.51 28.07 -18.69
CA ILE A 188 -29.11 28.47 -18.78
C ILE A 188 -28.95 29.91 -18.29
N ALA A 189 -28.22 30.09 -17.19
CA ALA A 189 -27.90 31.38 -16.59
C ALA A 189 -26.55 31.90 -17.10
N GLU A 190 -26.56 33.17 -17.53
CA GLU A 190 -25.38 33.86 -18.04
C GLU A 190 -24.77 34.79 -16.97
N VAL A 191 -23.51 35.15 -17.17
CA VAL A 191 -22.80 36.14 -16.36
C VAL A 191 -23.29 37.54 -16.73
N VAL A 192 -23.91 38.20 -15.76
CA VAL A 192 -24.37 39.59 -15.83
C VAL A 192 -23.52 40.42 -14.86
N GLY A 193 -22.81 41.42 -15.38
CA GLY A 193 -21.91 42.30 -14.63
C GLY A 193 -20.45 42.18 -15.06
N GLU A 194 -19.55 42.87 -14.35
CA GLU A 194 -18.11 42.86 -14.63
C GLU A 194 -17.44 41.59 -14.07
N PRO A 195 -16.80 40.77 -14.92
CA PRO A 195 -16.09 39.56 -14.50
C PRO A 195 -14.95 39.92 -13.53
N SER A 196 -14.98 39.33 -12.34
CA SER A 196 -13.96 39.52 -11.29
C SER A 196 -13.94 38.34 -10.32
N LEU A 197 -12.95 38.29 -9.43
CA LEU A 197 -12.91 37.31 -8.34
C LEU A 197 -14.17 37.38 -7.47
N ARG A 198 -14.60 38.59 -7.14
CA ARG A 198 -15.78 38.82 -6.29
C ARG A 198 -17.04 38.29 -6.96
N ASP A 199 -17.19 38.50 -8.27
CA ASP A 199 -18.33 37.96 -9.02
C ASP A 199 -18.28 36.43 -9.11
N LEU A 200 -17.10 35.87 -9.38
CA LEU A 200 -16.87 34.42 -9.47
C LEU A 200 -17.25 33.72 -8.16
N VAL A 201 -16.74 34.23 -7.03
CA VAL A 201 -17.03 33.70 -5.69
C VAL A 201 -18.51 33.83 -5.34
N ARG A 202 -19.13 34.98 -5.63
CA ARG A 202 -20.56 35.20 -5.38
C ARG A 202 -21.42 34.16 -6.08
N ARG A 203 -21.10 33.83 -7.34
CA ARG A 203 -21.82 32.82 -8.13
C ARG A 203 -21.56 31.41 -7.62
N LEU A 204 -20.31 31.09 -7.29
CA LEU A 204 -19.93 29.78 -6.75
C LEU A 204 -20.62 29.46 -5.41
N LEU A 205 -20.92 30.48 -4.60
CA LEU A 205 -21.64 30.33 -3.34
C LEU A 205 -23.18 30.32 -3.49
N ASN A 206 -23.71 30.50 -4.71
CA ASN A 206 -25.15 30.49 -4.95
C ASN A 206 -25.70 29.06 -5.08
N LEU A 207 -26.21 28.51 -3.98
CA LEU A 207 -26.74 27.14 -3.91
C LEU A 207 -28.03 26.91 -4.72
N GLN A 208 -28.64 27.96 -5.28
CA GLN A 208 -29.83 27.84 -6.15
C GLN A 208 -29.48 27.56 -7.61
N GLN A 209 -28.20 27.68 -7.96
CA GLN A 209 -27.67 27.41 -9.29
C GLN A 209 -26.63 26.30 -9.19
N MET A 210 -26.51 25.52 -10.24
CA MET A 210 -25.43 24.56 -10.40
C MET A 210 -24.61 24.95 -11.62
N SER A 211 -23.32 24.69 -11.63
CA SER A 211 -22.52 24.91 -12.83
C SER A 211 -22.77 23.85 -13.91
N ALA A 212 -22.36 24.10 -15.16
CA ALA A 212 -22.37 23.05 -16.18
C ALA A 212 -21.45 21.88 -15.80
N VAL A 213 -20.34 22.15 -15.12
CA VAL A 213 -19.45 21.12 -14.55
C VAL A 213 -20.17 20.28 -13.50
N GLU A 214 -20.91 20.91 -12.58
CA GLU A 214 -21.71 20.21 -11.56
C GLU A 214 -22.92 19.48 -12.16
N LEU A 215 -23.49 19.97 -13.26
CA LEU A 215 -24.55 19.27 -13.97
C LEU A 215 -24.07 17.91 -14.46
N THR A 216 -22.78 17.77 -14.85
CA THR A 216 -22.23 16.48 -15.29
C THR A 216 -22.34 15.37 -14.24
N ARG A 217 -22.43 15.70 -12.93
CA ARG A 217 -22.60 14.73 -11.85
C ARG A 217 -24.05 14.49 -11.45
N LEU A 218 -25.02 14.89 -12.26
CA LEU A 218 -26.44 14.67 -11.97
C LEU A 218 -26.68 13.19 -11.64
N ARG A 219 -27.24 12.91 -10.45
CA ARG A 219 -27.49 11.55 -9.90
C ARG A 219 -26.24 10.70 -9.63
N LEU A 220 -25.04 11.29 -9.68
CA LEU A 220 -23.78 10.64 -9.33
C LEU A 220 -23.27 11.24 -8.02
N PRO A 221 -23.53 10.59 -6.87
CA PRO A 221 -22.98 11.09 -5.60
C PRO A 221 -21.45 11.07 -5.64
N THR A 222 -20.84 11.98 -4.87
CA THR A 222 -19.40 11.97 -4.68
C THR A 222 -19.03 10.81 -3.76
N SER A 223 -18.32 9.82 -4.31
CA SER A 223 -17.96 8.59 -3.60
C SER A 223 -16.57 8.64 -2.98
N ALA A 224 -15.64 9.45 -3.52
CA ALA A 224 -14.31 9.65 -2.96
C ALA A 224 -13.78 11.05 -3.28
N ILE A 225 -13.04 11.64 -2.33
CA ILE A 225 -12.30 12.89 -2.50
C ILE A 225 -10.84 12.65 -2.12
N GLY A 226 -9.93 13.42 -2.73
CA GLY A 226 -8.52 13.36 -2.34
C GLY A 226 -8.33 13.61 -0.85
N GLY A 227 -7.53 12.77 -0.19
CA GLY A 227 -7.18 12.95 1.21
C GLY A 227 -6.47 14.28 1.43
N TYR A 228 -6.87 15.00 2.48
CA TYR A 228 -6.23 16.22 2.97
C TYR A 228 -6.16 16.17 4.50
N ASN A 229 -5.22 16.90 5.12
CA ASN A 229 -4.85 16.79 6.53
C ASN A 229 -4.35 15.42 6.96
N GLN A 230 -3.78 14.71 6.01
CA GLN A 230 -3.04 13.50 6.25
C GLN A 230 -1.57 13.77 5.96
N GLY A 231 -0.71 12.83 6.28
CA GLY A 231 0.72 12.96 6.01
C GLY A 231 1.55 13.27 7.24
N MET A 232 2.85 13.38 6.98
CA MET A 232 3.87 13.45 8.01
C MET A 232 4.07 14.89 8.48
N PRO A 233 4.56 15.10 9.72
CA PRO A 233 5.04 16.42 10.15
C PRO A 233 6.05 16.98 9.13
N THR A 234 6.10 18.31 8.97
CA THR A 234 7.06 18.98 8.07
C THR A 234 8.52 18.70 8.42
N THR A 235 8.80 18.24 9.65
CA THR A 235 10.11 17.79 10.11
C THR A 235 10.47 16.38 9.63
N SER A 236 9.53 15.64 9.04
CA SER A 236 9.78 14.29 8.56
C SER A 236 10.63 14.32 7.30
N ARG A 237 11.63 13.44 7.25
CA ARG A 237 12.46 13.21 6.06
C ARG A 237 11.75 12.34 5.02
N PHE A 238 10.58 11.78 5.35
CA PHE A 238 9.89 10.81 4.51
C PHE A 238 8.60 11.38 3.92
N THR A 239 8.45 11.24 2.60
CA THR A 239 7.22 11.55 1.87
C THR A 239 6.42 10.29 1.52
N TRP A 240 7.04 9.11 1.63
CA TRP A 240 6.44 7.81 1.29
C TRP A 240 5.79 7.77 -0.10
N GLY A 241 6.34 8.53 -1.05
CA GLY A 241 5.82 8.65 -2.41
C GLY A 241 4.53 9.46 -2.55
N HIS A 242 4.08 10.16 -1.49
CA HIS A 242 2.96 11.10 -1.55
C HIS A 242 3.49 12.52 -1.65
N SER A 243 2.75 13.40 -2.35
CA SER A 243 3.04 14.83 -2.28
C SER A 243 2.65 15.39 -0.91
N SER A 244 3.62 15.99 -0.22
CA SER A 244 3.38 16.74 1.00
C SER A 244 2.42 17.91 0.75
N ALA A 245 2.58 18.62 -0.38
CA ALA A 245 1.75 19.76 -0.74
C ALA A 245 0.27 19.37 -0.91
N LEU A 246 -0.04 18.32 -1.68
CA LEU A 246 -1.42 17.88 -1.86
C LEU A 246 -2.10 17.53 -0.53
N THR A 247 -1.34 16.92 0.38
CA THR A 247 -1.89 16.47 1.65
C THR A 247 -2.00 17.60 2.68
N GLN A 248 -1.09 18.58 2.62
CA GLN A 248 -1.03 19.75 3.51
C GLN A 248 -2.02 20.86 3.15
N TYR A 249 -2.16 21.17 1.85
CA TYR A 249 -3.00 22.29 1.38
C TYR A 249 -4.38 21.82 0.92
N GLY A 250 -4.51 20.56 0.47
CA GLY A 250 -5.80 20.01 0.03
C GLY A 250 -6.48 20.92 -1.02
N PRO A 251 -7.79 21.21 -0.89
CA PRO A 251 -8.49 22.13 -1.78
C PRO A 251 -8.08 23.61 -1.67
N ASN A 252 -7.29 24.05 -0.68
CA ASN A 252 -6.95 25.47 -0.47
C ASN A 252 -5.84 25.96 -1.42
N LEU A 253 -6.03 25.77 -2.72
CA LEU A 253 -5.05 26.08 -3.76
C LEU A 253 -5.56 27.17 -4.69
N LEU A 254 -4.72 28.18 -4.92
CA LEU A 254 -4.95 29.25 -5.89
C LEU A 254 -3.96 29.08 -7.04
N VAL A 255 -4.46 29.06 -8.28
CA VAL A 255 -3.62 29.04 -9.47
C VAL A 255 -3.66 30.41 -10.14
N VAL A 256 -2.49 31.01 -10.33
CA VAL A 256 -2.36 32.25 -11.10
C VAL A 256 -1.98 31.87 -12.52
N TYR A 257 -2.66 32.42 -13.53
CA TYR A 257 -2.42 32.03 -14.93
C TYR A 257 -2.17 33.23 -15.83
N ARG A 258 -1.29 33.07 -16.82
CA ARG A 258 -1.25 33.93 -18.01
C ARG A 258 -2.37 33.52 -18.97
N ALA A 259 -2.93 34.48 -19.71
CA ALA A 259 -4.18 34.31 -20.46
C ALA A 259 -4.16 33.17 -21.50
N ASP A 260 -2.98 32.75 -21.95
CA ASP A 260 -2.74 31.69 -22.91
C ASP A 260 -2.33 30.34 -22.29
N SER A 261 -2.12 30.26 -20.97
CA SER A 261 -1.66 29.02 -20.33
C SER A 261 -2.78 28.00 -20.17
N THR A 262 -2.76 26.99 -21.03
CA THR A 262 -3.64 25.81 -20.92
C THR A 262 -3.21 24.88 -19.80
N GLU A 263 -1.93 24.90 -19.40
CA GLU A 263 -1.37 24.11 -18.30
C GLU A 263 -1.98 24.50 -16.97
N ASP A 264 -2.01 25.80 -16.66
CA ASP A 264 -2.58 26.32 -15.42
C ASP A 264 -4.09 26.05 -15.32
N LEU A 265 -4.78 26.18 -16.44
CA LEU A 265 -6.23 25.95 -16.50
C LEU A 265 -6.58 24.46 -16.41
N ALA A 266 -5.78 23.59 -17.05
CA ALA A 266 -5.89 22.15 -16.86
C ALA A 266 -5.57 21.75 -15.41
N LEU A 267 -4.59 22.39 -14.77
CA LEU A 267 -4.27 22.18 -13.37
C LEU A 267 -5.47 22.53 -12.47
N VAL A 268 -6.07 23.70 -12.64
CA VAL A 268 -7.26 24.11 -11.87
C VAL A 268 -8.41 23.14 -12.07
N TRP A 269 -8.70 22.77 -13.31
CA TRP A 269 -9.75 21.78 -13.61
C TRP A 269 -9.50 20.47 -12.86
N ASN A 270 -8.28 19.94 -12.93
CA ASN A 270 -7.90 18.68 -12.30
C ASN A 270 -7.95 18.76 -10.77
N LEU A 271 -7.47 19.87 -10.18
CA LEU A 271 -7.55 20.12 -8.75
C LEU A 271 -9.00 20.18 -8.28
N ARG A 272 -9.87 20.90 -9.01
CA ARG A 272 -11.30 20.96 -8.69
C ARG A 272 -11.95 19.57 -8.81
N ALA A 273 -11.66 18.81 -9.87
CA ALA A 273 -12.15 17.45 -10.04
C ALA A 273 -11.69 16.50 -8.91
N ARG A 274 -10.43 16.57 -8.48
CA ARG A 274 -9.88 15.78 -7.36
C ARG A 274 -10.63 15.99 -6.05
N PHE A 275 -11.09 17.22 -5.80
CA PHE A 275 -11.86 17.59 -4.60
C PHE A 275 -13.36 17.69 -4.85
N ALA A 276 -13.86 17.09 -5.93
CA ALA A 276 -15.28 17.00 -6.28
C ALA A 276 -16.01 18.34 -6.43
N HIS A 277 -15.33 19.32 -7.06
CA HIS A 277 -15.85 20.64 -7.41
C HIS A 277 -16.44 21.38 -6.21
N PRO A 278 -15.62 21.75 -5.21
CA PRO A 278 -16.11 22.43 -4.02
C PRO A 278 -16.64 23.84 -4.32
N ASN A 279 -17.54 24.33 -3.45
CA ASN A 279 -18.07 25.70 -3.46
C ASN A 279 -17.05 26.69 -2.89
N GLY A 280 -15.83 26.70 -3.43
CA GLY A 280 -14.71 27.52 -2.99
C GLY A 280 -13.43 27.17 -3.76
N LEU A 281 -12.28 27.32 -3.10
CA LEU A 281 -10.98 26.85 -3.60
C LEU A 281 -11.05 25.34 -3.92
N PRO A 282 -10.38 24.84 -4.99
CA PRO A 282 -9.37 25.55 -5.81
C PRO A 282 -9.93 26.54 -6.84
N LEU A 283 -9.25 27.67 -7.08
CA LEU A 283 -9.65 28.70 -8.06
C LEU A 283 -8.50 29.15 -8.95
N ALA A 284 -8.85 29.75 -10.10
CA ALA A 284 -7.93 30.40 -11.03
C ALA A 284 -8.10 31.92 -10.97
N ILE A 285 -6.99 32.68 -11.01
CA ILE A 285 -7.03 34.14 -11.22
C ILE A 285 -6.03 34.58 -12.30
N PRO A 286 -6.39 35.56 -13.16
CA PRO A 286 -5.48 36.02 -14.20
C PRO A 286 -4.30 36.81 -13.61
N PHE A 287 -3.12 36.63 -14.19
CA PHE A 287 -1.94 37.43 -13.89
C PHE A 287 -2.07 38.82 -14.55
N GLY A 288 -2.10 39.86 -13.72
CA GLY A 288 -2.24 41.26 -14.12
C GLY A 288 -2.17 42.22 -12.94
N HIS A 289 -2.59 43.48 -13.14
CA HIS A 289 -2.46 44.54 -12.14
C HIS A 289 -3.33 44.31 -10.87
N SER A 290 -4.49 43.66 -10.98
CA SER A 290 -5.39 43.41 -9.84
C SER A 290 -5.03 42.16 -9.02
N THR A 291 -4.14 41.29 -9.54
CA THR A 291 -3.87 39.95 -8.96
C THR A 291 -3.58 39.98 -7.47
N ARG A 292 -2.75 40.93 -7.02
CA ARG A 292 -2.38 41.06 -5.61
C ARG A 292 -3.57 41.43 -4.74
N GLU A 293 -4.42 42.35 -5.21
CA GLU A 293 -5.64 42.76 -4.51
C GLU A 293 -6.65 41.60 -4.44
N ASP A 294 -6.76 40.84 -5.53
CA ASP A 294 -7.58 39.63 -5.60
C ASP A 294 -7.12 38.57 -4.58
N ILE A 295 -5.81 38.31 -4.47
CA ILE A 295 -5.24 37.39 -3.45
C ILE A 295 -5.60 37.85 -2.03
N ILE A 296 -5.44 39.14 -1.74
CA ILE A 296 -5.76 39.72 -0.41
C ILE A 296 -7.26 39.61 -0.13
N SER A 297 -8.11 39.88 -1.12
CA SER A 297 -9.56 39.74 -1.04
C SER A 297 -9.98 38.29 -0.76
N LEU A 298 -9.34 37.33 -1.44
CA LEU A 298 -9.59 35.90 -1.25
C LEU A 298 -9.22 35.45 0.16
N ARG A 299 -8.07 35.92 0.69
CA ARG A 299 -7.63 35.63 2.07
C ARG A 299 -8.64 36.07 3.12
N ARG A 300 -9.37 37.16 2.86
CA ARG A 300 -10.41 37.71 3.74
C ARG A 300 -11.77 37.02 3.59
N THR A 301 -11.96 36.20 2.56
CA THR A 301 -13.22 35.51 2.28
C THR A 301 -13.20 34.09 2.85
N SER A 302 -13.48 33.95 4.14
CA SER A 302 -13.41 32.65 4.83
C SER A 302 -14.36 31.58 4.28
N GLN A 303 -15.46 31.98 3.64
CA GLN A 303 -16.48 31.08 3.09
C GLN A 303 -15.97 30.19 1.95
N VAL A 304 -14.91 30.60 1.24
CA VAL A 304 -14.31 29.83 0.15
C VAL A 304 -13.10 29.00 0.56
N GLN A 305 -12.66 29.14 1.81
CA GLN A 305 -11.50 28.46 2.40
C GLN A 305 -11.97 27.25 3.21
N ARG A 306 -11.15 26.21 3.29
CA ARG A 306 -11.37 25.05 4.15
C ARG A 306 -10.43 25.12 5.35
N PHE A 307 -11.00 25.10 6.56
CA PHE A 307 -10.23 25.06 7.79
C PHE A 307 -9.97 23.62 8.21
N PHE A 308 -8.75 23.37 8.64
CA PHE A 308 -8.20 22.04 8.81
C PHE A 308 -7.61 21.88 10.20
N GLY A 309 -8.39 21.38 11.17
CA GLY A 309 -7.91 21.04 12.53
C GLY A 309 -6.85 22.00 13.10
N MET A 310 -5.57 21.61 12.97
CA MET A 310 -4.39 22.27 13.55
C MET A 310 -3.73 23.37 12.70
N GLY A 311 -4.26 23.71 11.50
CA GLY A 311 -3.65 24.71 10.61
C GLY A 311 -4.60 25.34 9.57
N HIS A 312 -4.13 26.40 8.92
CA HIS A 312 -4.84 27.09 7.83
C HIS A 312 -3.85 27.39 6.70
N ASN A 313 -3.50 26.33 5.97
CA ASN A 313 -2.51 26.39 4.89
C ASN A 313 -3.22 26.81 3.59
N LEU A 314 -2.72 27.86 2.96
CA LEU A 314 -3.18 28.35 1.66
C LEU A 314 -1.99 28.27 0.70
N GLY A 315 -2.17 27.61 -0.44
CA GLY A 315 -1.12 27.45 -1.45
C GLY A 315 -1.39 28.27 -2.69
N ILE A 316 -0.35 28.83 -3.30
CA ILE A 316 -0.40 29.51 -4.60
C ILE A 316 0.59 28.88 -5.57
N THR A 317 0.19 28.65 -6.82
CA THR A 317 1.03 27.98 -7.82
C THR A 317 0.73 28.44 -9.25
N SER A 318 1.64 28.12 -10.17
CA SER A 318 1.50 28.37 -11.60
C SER A 318 2.58 27.63 -12.40
N PHE A 319 2.26 27.16 -13.60
CA PHE A 319 3.18 26.75 -14.66
C PHE A 319 3.64 27.93 -15.52
N SER A 320 2.84 28.99 -15.67
CA SER A 320 3.13 30.12 -16.57
C SER A 320 3.71 31.37 -15.89
N VAL A 321 3.65 31.44 -14.56
CA VAL A 321 4.19 32.52 -13.74
C VAL A 321 5.36 31.99 -12.93
N SER A 322 6.49 32.70 -12.95
CA SER A 322 7.70 32.26 -12.26
C SER A 322 7.52 32.22 -10.73
N PRO A 323 8.26 31.36 -10.00
CA PRO A 323 8.23 31.34 -8.54
C PRO A 323 8.55 32.71 -7.92
N ASP A 324 9.45 33.49 -8.53
CA ASP A 324 9.82 34.84 -8.03
C ASP A 324 8.66 35.83 -8.15
N GLU A 325 7.94 35.82 -9.29
CA GLU A 325 6.73 36.63 -9.47
C GLU A 325 5.62 36.23 -8.49
N LEU A 326 5.43 34.92 -8.27
CA LEU A 326 4.46 34.42 -7.29
C LEU A 326 4.82 34.82 -5.86
N ASN A 327 6.11 34.74 -5.49
CA ASN A 327 6.60 35.18 -4.19
C ASN A 327 6.37 36.69 -3.98
N ALA A 328 6.60 37.50 -5.01
CA ALA A 328 6.32 38.93 -4.96
C ALA A 328 4.82 39.20 -4.74
N LEU A 329 3.94 38.46 -5.43
CA LEU A 329 2.49 38.56 -5.27
C LEU A 329 1.99 38.09 -3.91
N SER A 330 2.56 37.01 -3.38
CA SER A 330 2.11 36.36 -2.14
C SER A 330 2.70 36.99 -0.86
N ALA A 331 3.73 37.82 -0.98
CA ALA A 331 4.38 38.48 0.16
C ALA A 331 3.37 39.18 1.09
N GLY A 332 3.27 38.71 2.35
CA GLY A 332 2.37 39.26 3.37
C GLY A 332 0.90 38.84 3.27
N THR A 333 0.55 37.93 2.34
CA THR A 333 -0.84 37.46 2.13
C THR A 333 -1.15 36.17 2.90
N GLY A 334 -0.11 35.43 3.32
CA GLY A 334 -0.25 34.12 3.98
C GLY A 334 -0.49 32.94 3.03
N PHE A 335 -0.25 33.14 1.72
CA PHE A 335 -0.17 32.05 0.75
C PHE A 335 1.28 31.58 0.58
N ASP A 336 1.49 30.27 0.64
CA ASP A 336 2.78 29.64 0.39
C ASP A 336 2.92 29.32 -1.10
N VAL A 337 4.06 29.67 -1.71
CA VAL A 337 4.34 29.38 -3.13
C VAL A 337 4.74 27.92 -3.28
N LEU A 338 4.05 27.20 -4.18
CA LEU A 338 4.23 25.78 -4.43
C LEU A 338 4.69 25.51 -5.86
N ASP A 339 5.53 24.49 -6.04
CA ASP A 339 5.77 23.93 -7.38
C ASP A 339 4.45 23.33 -7.89
N PRO A 340 3.99 23.70 -9.10
CA PRO A 340 2.75 23.15 -9.66
C PRO A 340 2.78 21.62 -9.79
N TRP A 341 3.96 21.02 -9.96
CA TRP A 341 4.13 19.57 -10.01
C TRP A 341 3.85 18.89 -8.67
N ASP A 342 4.06 19.58 -7.55
CA ASP A 342 3.74 19.05 -6.23
C ASP A 342 2.23 18.97 -6.01
N VAL A 343 1.41 19.63 -6.82
CA VAL A 343 -0.06 19.59 -6.70
C VAL A 343 -0.76 18.81 -7.82
N VAL A 344 0.00 18.15 -8.70
CA VAL A 344 -0.55 17.18 -9.67
C VAL A 344 -0.82 15.85 -8.95
N GLY A 345 -2.06 15.37 -9.02
CA GLY A 345 -2.48 14.14 -8.33
C GLY A 345 -3.66 13.44 -8.99
N GLU A 346 -4.05 12.28 -8.44
CA GLU A 346 -5.14 11.47 -8.98
C GLU A 346 -6.51 12.16 -8.90
N VAL A 347 -7.40 11.84 -9.84
CA VAL A 347 -8.81 12.23 -9.84
C VAL A 347 -9.67 10.99 -9.57
N TYR A 348 -10.38 10.99 -8.44
CA TYR A 348 -11.15 9.82 -7.97
C TYR A 348 -12.56 9.71 -8.56
N GLY A 349 -13.02 10.70 -9.34
CA GLY A 349 -14.29 10.63 -10.06
C GLY A 349 -15.54 10.75 -9.18
N CYS A 350 -16.68 10.46 -9.78
CA CYS A 350 -17.99 10.35 -9.12
C CYS A 350 -18.66 9.03 -9.52
N GLY A 351 -19.62 8.58 -8.73
CA GLY A 351 -20.28 7.30 -8.94
C GLY A 351 -21.09 6.88 -7.73
N VAL A 352 -22.06 6.00 -7.95
CA VAL A 352 -22.84 5.39 -6.87
C VAL A 352 -21.93 4.42 -6.13
N ALA A 353 -21.73 4.68 -4.83
CA ALA A 353 -20.95 3.81 -3.97
C ALA A 353 -21.86 2.95 -3.09
N SER A 354 -21.49 1.69 -2.93
CA SER A 354 -22.14 0.77 -2.00
C SER A 354 -21.11 -0.16 -1.35
N THR A 355 -21.49 -0.78 -0.24
CA THR A 355 -20.67 -1.78 0.45
C THR A 355 -21.47 -3.08 0.56
N GLU A 356 -20.86 -4.19 0.19
CA GLU A 356 -21.49 -5.51 0.18
C GLU A 356 -20.53 -6.57 0.73
N MET A 357 -21.05 -7.75 1.05
CA MET A 357 -20.23 -8.92 1.37
C MET A 357 -20.11 -9.82 0.14
N ALA A 358 -18.90 -10.19 -0.23
CA ALA A 358 -18.64 -11.14 -1.31
C ALA A 358 -17.97 -12.41 -0.76
N GLN A 359 -18.42 -13.57 -1.24
CA GLN A 359 -17.81 -14.85 -0.93
C GLN A 359 -16.74 -15.18 -1.97
N PHE A 360 -15.49 -15.21 -1.55
CA PHE A 360 -14.35 -15.61 -2.37
C PHE A 360 -14.05 -17.11 -2.22
N VAL A 361 -13.76 -17.74 -3.36
CA VAL A 361 -13.24 -19.10 -3.47
C VAL A 361 -12.06 -19.07 -4.43
N ASP A 362 -10.87 -19.40 -3.93
CA ASP A 362 -9.63 -19.40 -4.71
C ASP A 362 -9.43 -18.10 -5.51
N GLY A 363 -9.64 -16.97 -4.83
CA GLY A 363 -9.45 -15.63 -5.38
C GLY A 363 -10.59 -15.14 -6.26
N ASN A 364 -11.61 -15.94 -6.54
CA ASN A 364 -12.75 -15.55 -7.38
C ASN A 364 -14.01 -15.33 -6.55
N ALA A 365 -14.80 -14.33 -6.94
CA ALA A 365 -16.14 -14.09 -6.40
C ALA A 365 -17.09 -13.66 -7.52
N THR A 366 -18.39 -13.84 -7.31
CA THR A 366 -19.42 -13.38 -8.23
C THR A 366 -20.32 -12.40 -7.50
N VAL A 367 -20.55 -11.22 -8.09
CA VAL A 367 -21.36 -10.15 -7.52
C VAL A 367 -22.37 -9.65 -8.54
N PRO A 368 -23.54 -9.14 -8.12
CA PRO A 368 -24.50 -8.60 -9.07
C PRO A 368 -23.91 -7.40 -9.80
N SER A 369 -24.16 -7.28 -11.10
CA SER A 369 -23.69 -6.14 -11.91
C SER A 369 -24.22 -4.80 -11.38
N PHE A 370 -25.46 -4.79 -10.89
CA PHE A 370 -26.10 -3.65 -10.25
C PHE A 370 -26.62 -4.04 -8.86
N SER A 371 -26.29 -3.23 -7.87
CA SER A 371 -26.77 -3.36 -6.50
C SER A 371 -28.16 -2.72 -6.32
N PRO A 372 -28.90 -3.03 -5.25
CA PRO A 372 -30.13 -2.32 -4.92
C PRO A 372 -29.95 -0.80 -4.81
N THR A 373 -28.82 -0.35 -4.25
CA THR A 373 -28.46 1.08 -4.16
C THR A 373 -28.31 1.72 -5.55
N ASP A 374 -27.75 0.98 -6.51
CA ASP A 374 -27.61 1.46 -7.90
C ASP A 374 -29.00 1.66 -8.54
N ILE A 375 -29.90 0.70 -8.34
CA ILE A 375 -31.26 0.72 -8.88
C ILE A 375 -32.08 1.86 -8.25
N GLU A 376 -31.97 2.07 -6.94
CA GLU A 376 -32.63 3.15 -6.22
C GLU A 376 -32.13 4.52 -6.71
N THR A 377 -30.81 4.67 -6.88
CA THR A 377 -30.19 5.96 -7.23
C THR A 377 -30.38 6.30 -8.72
N LEU A 378 -30.11 5.35 -9.61
CA LEU A 378 -30.07 5.55 -11.08
C LEU A 378 -31.36 5.12 -11.79
N GLY A 379 -32.23 4.38 -11.13
CA GLY A 379 -33.54 4.00 -11.64
C GLY A 379 -33.48 2.81 -12.58
N GLN A 380 -34.36 1.84 -12.34
CA GLN A 380 -34.45 0.60 -13.12
C GLN A 380 -34.75 0.84 -14.62
N HIS A 381 -35.50 1.89 -14.96
CA HIS A 381 -35.82 2.23 -16.34
C HIS A 381 -34.64 2.78 -17.14
N TYR A 382 -33.64 3.33 -16.46
CA TYR A 382 -32.41 3.81 -17.10
C TYR A 382 -31.41 2.67 -17.27
N LEU A 383 -31.12 1.95 -16.18
CA LEU A 383 -30.10 0.90 -16.16
C LEU A 383 -30.44 -0.25 -17.11
N GLY A 384 -29.54 -0.53 -18.06
CA GLY A 384 -29.70 -1.64 -19.01
C GLY A 384 -30.76 -1.42 -20.08
N SER A 385 -31.23 -0.18 -20.27
CA SER A 385 -32.18 0.16 -21.34
C SER A 385 -31.56 0.16 -22.74
N SER A 386 -30.24 0.40 -22.84
CA SER A 386 -29.47 0.38 -24.09
C SER A 386 -27.97 0.36 -23.81
N ASP A 387 -27.15 0.14 -24.84
CA ASP A 387 -25.67 0.19 -24.75
C ASP A 387 -25.16 1.56 -24.28
N ALA A 388 -25.91 2.63 -24.58
CA ALA A 388 -25.64 3.98 -24.10
C ALA A 388 -25.83 4.16 -22.58
N THR A 389 -26.30 3.12 -21.87
CA THR A 389 -26.45 3.11 -20.40
C THR A 389 -25.52 2.13 -19.70
N TRP A 390 -24.59 1.50 -20.44
CA TRP A 390 -23.59 0.63 -19.84
C TRP A 390 -22.59 1.43 -19.02
N LEU A 391 -22.20 0.90 -17.88
CA LEU A 391 -21.39 1.58 -16.87
C LEU A 391 -20.14 0.77 -16.55
N THR A 392 -19.26 1.39 -15.77
CA THR A 392 -18.07 0.74 -15.21
C THR A 392 -18.29 0.51 -13.73
N LEU A 393 -18.13 -0.74 -13.30
CA LEU A 393 -18.13 -1.17 -11.92
C LEU A 393 -16.68 -1.40 -11.47
N THR A 394 -16.23 -0.63 -10.49
CA THR A 394 -14.99 -0.92 -9.75
C THR A 394 -15.35 -1.58 -8.43
N THR A 395 -14.76 -2.74 -8.14
CA THR A 395 -14.96 -3.45 -6.87
C THR A 395 -13.63 -3.65 -6.15
N VAL A 396 -13.52 -3.09 -4.94
CA VAL A 396 -12.33 -3.12 -4.09
C VAL A 396 -12.62 -3.98 -2.87
N VAL A 397 -11.73 -4.93 -2.56
CA VAL A 397 -11.78 -5.65 -1.28
C VAL A 397 -11.22 -4.72 -0.21
N SER A 398 -12.04 -4.27 0.75
CA SER A 398 -11.70 -3.18 1.69
C SER A 398 -10.37 -3.40 2.42
N GLU A 399 -10.10 -4.64 2.82
CA GLU A 399 -8.90 -5.02 3.59
C GLU A 399 -7.71 -5.43 2.71
N CYS A 400 -7.91 -5.55 1.40
CA CYS A 400 -6.91 -5.98 0.43
C CYS A 400 -6.89 -5.06 -0.80
N ARG A 401 -6.95 -3.76 -0.54
CA ARG A 401 -6.88 -2.71 -1.58
C ARG A 401 -5.57 -2.83 -2.34
N LEU A 402 -5.65 -2.98 -3.67
CA LEU A 402 -4.50 -3.13 -4.53
C LEU A 402 -3.76 -1.80 -4.72
N PRO A 403 -2.42 -1.81 -4.79
CA PRO A 403 -1.67 -0.64 -5.20
C PRO A 403 -1.90 -0.33 -6.69
N PRO A 404 -1.74 0.94 -7.13
CA PRO A 404 -1.73 1.28 -8.54
C PRO A 404 -0.54 0.60 -9.23
N SER A 405 -0.79 0.02 -10.41
CA SER A 405 0.24 -0.64 -11.22
C SER A 405 -0.15 -0.56 -12.70
N PRO A 406 0.67 0.02 -13.59
CA PRO A 406 0.42 -0.01 -15.03
C PRO A 406 0.18 -1.44 -15.56
N SER A 407 0.97 -2.42 -15.10
CA SER A 407 0.86 -3.82 -15.48
C SER A 407 -0.45 -4.47 -15.00
N MET A 408 -0.99 -4.08 -13.85
CA MET A 408 -2.32 -4.56 -13.44
C MET A 408 -3.44 -3.78 -14.10
N ARG A 409 -3.25 -2.47 -14.33
CA ARG A 409 -4.28 -1.59 -14.90
C ARG A 409 -4.69 -2.09 -16.27
N ARG A 410 -3.74 -2.41 -17.16
CA ARG A 410 -4.01 -2.75 -18.56
C ARG A 410 -2.95 -3.74 -19.10
N THR A 411 -3.32 -5.02 -19.25
CA THR A 411 -2.48 -6.01 -19.95
C THR A 411 -3.30 -6.82 -20.94
N ARG A 412 -2.59 -7.43 -21.91
CA ARG A 412 -3.13 -8.36 -22.92
C ARG A 412 -3.96 -9.54 -22.38
N TRP A 413 -3.96 -9.78 -21.07
CA TRP A 413 -4.59 -10.93 -20.45
C TRP A 413 -5.92 -10.61 -19.74
N GLN A 414 -6.20 -9.34 -19.41
CA GLN A 414 -7.46 -8.93 -18.76
C GLN A 414 -7.79 -7.45 -19.04
N GLU A 415 -8.93 -7.19 -19.67
CA GLU A 415 -9.50 -5.85 -19.84
C GLU A 415 -10.92 -5.83 -19.23
N PRO A 416 -11.28 -4.84 -18.39
CA PRO A 416 -10.59 -3.55 -18.15
C PRO A 416 -9.58 -3.50 -16.97
N GLY A 417 -9.03 -4.66 -16.55
CA GLY A 417 -7.93 -4.72 -15.58
C GLY A 417 -8.31 -4.35 -14.13
N TYR A 418 -7.47 -3.57 -13.46
CA TYR A 418 -7.57 -3.24 -12.02
C TYR A 418 -7.35 -1.74 -11.74
N LEU A 419 -8.04 -1.21 -10.72
CA LEU A 419 -7.78 0.09 -10.07
C LEU A 419 -8.16 -0.03 -8.61
N HIS A 420 -7.18 -0.25 -7.74
CA HIS A 420 -7.38 -0.60 -6.33
C HIS A 420 -8.16 -1.90 -6.06
N GLY A 421 -8.86 -2.41 -7.06
CA GLY A 421 -9.63 -3.63 -7.10
C GLY A 421 -10.01 -3.94 -8.55
N LYS A 422 -10.91 -4.89 -8.77
CA LYS A 422 -11.27 -5.33 -10.12
C LYS A 422 -12.18 -4.31 -10.80
N VAL A 423 -11.87 -3.98 -12.05
CA VAL A 423 -12.76 -3.17 -12.91
C VAL A 423 -13.50 -4.11 -13.87
N VAL A 424 -14.80 -3.86 -14.05
CA VAL A 424 -15.67 -4.64 -14.95
C VAL A 424 -16.64 -3.67 -15.64
N HIS A 425 -16.96 -3.92 -16.91
CA HIS A 425 -18.05 -3.21 -17.56
C HIS A 425 -19.35 -3.97 -17.38
N VAL A 426 -20.40 -3.25 -17.03
CA VAL A 426 -21.71 -3.81 -16.69
C VAL A 426 -22.79 -3.13 -17.52
N GLY A 427 -23.74 -3.92 -18.02
CA GLY A 427 -24.76 -3.45 -18.95
C GLY A 427 -26.16 -3.91 -18.63
N LYS A 428 -26.37 -5.18 -18.26
CA LYS A 428 -27.72 -5.73 -18.03
C LYS A 428 -28.06 -5.90 -16.56
N LEU A 429 -29.33 -5.70 -16.22
CA LEU A 429 -29.84 -5.71 -14.84
C LEU A 429 -29.71 -7.08 -14.15
N ASP A 430 -29.81 -8.17 -14.91
CA ASP A 430 -29.81 -9.56 -14.44
C ASP A 430 -28.43 -10.25 -14.55
N GLU A 431 -27.40 -9.51 -14.98
CA GLU A 431 -26.06 -10.05 -15.10
C GLU A 431 -25.28 -10.00 -13.77
N PHE A 432 -24.29 -10.88 -13.66
CA PHE A 432 -23.34 -10.90 -12.57
C PHE A 432 -21.93 -10.64 -13.10
N ALA A 433 -21.16 -9.88 -12.34
CA ALA A 433 -19.75 -9.65 -12.58
C ALA A 433 -18.90 -10.66 -11.82
N THR A 434 -17.92 -11.25 -12.51
CA THR A 434 -16.91 -12.10 -11.88
C THR A 434 -15.71 -11.26 -11.46
N LEU A 435 -15.42 -11.30 -10.17
CA LEU A 435 -14.25 -10.69 -9.56
C LEU A 435 -13.13 -11.71 -9.46
N ARG A 436 -11.90 -11.29 -9.74
CA ARG A 436 -10.68 -12.02 -9.40
C ARG A 436 -9.80 -11.11 -8.57
N GLN A 437 -9.43 -11.53 -7.36
CA GLN A 437 -8.45 -10.85 -6.53
C GLN A 437 -7.09 -11.54 -6.71
N PRO A 438 -6.04 -10.84 -7.17
CA PRO A 438 -4.71 -11.43 -7.32
C PRO A 438 -4.08 -11.71 -5.95
N ALA A 439 -3.19 -12.71 -5.91
CA ALA A 439 -2.39 -12.99 -4.71
C ALA A 439 -1.33 -11.90 -4.46
N GLY A 440 -0.83 -11.78 -3.24
CA GLY A 440 0.15 -10.75 -2.87
C GLY A 440 1.44 -10.82 -3.71
N LEU A 441 1.94 -12.03 -4.00
CA LEU A 441 3.11 -12.21 -4.87
C LEU A 441 2.82 -12.00 -6.36
N GLU A 442 1.57 -12.21 -6.83
CA GLU A 442 1.16 -11.79 -8.17
C GLU A 442 1.22 -10.27 -8.31
N VAL A 443 0.80 -9.53 -7.27
CA VAL A 443 0.88 -8.07 -7.22
C VAL A 443 2.34 -7.60 -7.23
N LEU A 444 3.20 -8.19 -6.40
CA LEU A 444 4.64 -7.86 -6.40
C LEU A 444 5.27 -8.03 -7.79
N ARG A 445 4.97 -9.15 -8.47
CA ARG A 445 5.45 -9.41 -9.84
C ARG A 445 4.89 -8.43 -10.87
N ALA A 446 3.68 -7.94 -10.68
CA ALA A 446 3.13 -6.90 -11.55
C ALA A 446 3.86 -5.57 -11.34
N LEU A 447 4.11 -5.18 -10.09
CA LEU A 447 4.90 -4.00 -9.76
C LEU A 447 6.34 -4.09 -10.28
N THR A 448 6.98 -5.26 -10.25
CA THR A 448 8.33 -5.42 -10.81
C THR A 448 8.34 -5.20 -12.32
N ARG A 449 7.29 -5.65 -13.01
CA ARG A 449 7.15 -5.47 -14.46
C ARG A 449 6.96 -4.02 -14.85
N ASP A 450 6.39 -3.20 -13.97
CA ASP A 450 6.29 -1.75 -14.19
C ASP A 450 7.67 -1.09 -14.31
N HIS A 451 8.69 -1.69 -13.70
CA HIS A 451 10.10 -1.29 -13.81
C HIS A 451 10.88 -2.10 -14.86
N SER A 452 10.20 -2.81 -15.77
CA SER A 452 10.82 -3.69 -16.78
C SER A 452 11.68 -4.81 -16.18
N LEU A 453 11.29 -5.32 -15.00
CA LEU A 453 11.96 -6.40 -14.28
C LEU A 453 11.02 -7.58 -14.01
N GLN A 454 11.60 -8.73 -13.68
CA GLN A 454 10.88 -9.89 -13.15
C GLN A 454 11.43 -10.27 -11.77
N ALA A 455 10.54 -10.53 -10.81
CA ALA A 455 10.92 -10.99 -9.48
C ALA A 455 10.82 -12.50 -9.31
N ARG A 456 11.76 -13.05 -8.55
CA ARG A 456 11.76 -14.42 -8.03
C ARG A 456 12.03 -14.38 -6.53
N VAL A 457 11.39 -15.28 -5.78
CA VAL A 457 11.64 -15.45 -4.35
C VAL A 457 12.97 -16.19 -4.15
N SER A 458 13.84 -15.67 -3.28
CA SER A 458 15.15 -16.28 -3.00
C SER A 458 15.02 -17.47 -2.04
N THR A 459 16.07 -18.27 -1.91
CA THR A 459 16.10 -19.37 -0.93
C THR A 459 16.01 -18.87 0.52
N PRO A 460 16.80 -17.85 0.94
CA PRO A 460 16.59 -17.19 2.23
C PRO A 460 15.17 -16.65 2.39
N GLY A 461 14.61 -16.06 1.33
CA GLY A 461 13.25 -15.53 1.34
C GLY A 461 12.19 -16.59 1.65
N LYS A 462 12.29 -17.78 1.05
CA LYS A 462 11.40 -18.91 1.38
C LYS A 462 11.57 -19.41 2.82
N ALA A 463 12.80 -19.42 3.35
CA ALA A 463 13.04 -19.80 4.74
C ALA A 463 12.38 -18.81 5.71
N ALA A 464 12.49 -17.51 5.43
CA ALA A 464 11.83 -16.44 6.16
C ALA A 464 10.31 -16.49 6.04
N GLU A 465 9.76 -16.71 4.84
CA GLU A 465 8.33 -16.90 4.59
C GLU A 465 7.77 -18.04 5.45
N ASN A 466 8.45 -19.19 5.48
CA ASN A 466 8.04 -20.35 6.27
C ASN A 466 8.06 -20.05 7.78
N LEU A 467 9.06 -19.30 8.25
CA LEU A 467 9.12 -18.86 9.64
C LEU A 467 7.95 -17.92 9.99
N MET A 468 7.66 -16.95 9.13
CA MET A 468 6.54 -16.02 9.30
C MET A 468 5.19 -16.75 9.26
N ARG A 469 4.99 -17.69 8.34
CA ARG A 469 3.77 -18.52 8.27
C ARG A 469 3.57 -19.38 9.52
N ALA A 470 4.66 -19.93 10.06
CA ALA A 470 4.61 -20.69 11.32
C ALA A 470 4.20 -19.79 12.49
N ALA A 471 4.74 -18.57 12.57
CA ALA A 471 4.38 -17.61 13.61
C ALA A 471 3.00 -16.94 13.43
N ARG A 472 2.51 -16.83 12.19
CA ARG A 472 1.30 -16.07 11.81
C ARG A 472 1.41 -14.61 12.29
N ALA A 473 0.34 -14.06 12.86
CA ALA A 473 0.31 -12.71 13.42
C ALA A 473 1.22 -12.49 14.66
N ASP A 474 1.89 -13.52 15.18
CA ASP A 474 2.64 -13.46 16.44
C ASP A 474 4.14 -13.20 16.25
N LEU A 475 4.54 -12.39 15.25
CA LEU A 475 5.95 -12.11 14.94
C LEU A 475 6.72 -11.49 16.13
N SER A 476 6.04 -10.77 17.04
CA SER A 476 6.68 -10.20 18.24
C SER A 476 7.18 -11.27 19.22
N MET A 477 6.81 -12.55 19.06
CA MET A 477 7.37 -13.67 19.84
C MET A 477 8.85 -13.93 19.52
N PHE A 478 9.36 -13.36 18.44
CA PHE A 478 10.78 -13.35 18.07
C PHE A 478 11.52 -12.09 18.52
N ALA A 479 10.79 -11.05 18.96
CA ALA A 479 11.34 -9.72 19.23
C ALA A 479 11.99 -9.63 20.63
N TYR A 480 12.95 -10.51 20.91
CA TYR A 480 13.67 -10.53 22.18
C TYR A 480 15.08 -11.14 22.04
N PRO A 481 16.14 -10.51 22.60
CA PRO A 481 17.52 -11.01 22.48
C PRO A 481 17.71 -12.46 22.93
N GLY A 482 17.08 -12.85 24.05
CA GLY A 482 17.19 -14.22 24.57
C GLY A 482 16.52 -15.25 23.66
N VAL A 483 15.52 -14.85 22.86
CA VAL A 483 14.97 -15.73 21.81
C VAL A 483 16.01 -15.94 20.71
N ASN A 484 16.69 -14.89 20.23
CA ASN A 484 17.76 -15.07 19.24
C ASN A 484 18.84 -16.07 19.75
N SER A 485 19.34 -15.86 20.97
CA SER A 485 20.29 -16.78 21.58
C SER A 485 19.76 -18.21 21.73
N LEU A 486 18.46 -18.37 22.00
CA LEU A 486 17.81 -19.67 22.06
C LEU A 486 17.74 -20.34 20.69
N LEU A 487 17.36 -19.61 19.63
CA LEU A 487 17.26 -20.15 18.28
C LEU A 487 18.65 -20.60 17.78
N GLU A 488 19.68 -19.78 17.96
CA GLU A 488 21.07 -20.16 17.67
C GLU A 488 21.49 -21.40 18.47
N GLY A 489 21.18 -21.44 19.77
CA GLY A 489 21.51 -22.57 20.63
C GLY A 489 20.81 -23.86 20.20
N LEU A 490 19.55 -23.80 19.78
CA LEU A 490 18.77 -24.94 19.28
C LEU A 490 19.24 -25.41 17.90
N ALA A 491 19.76 -24.49 17.08
CA ALA A 491 20.27 -24.77 15.75
C ALA A 491 21.74 -25.24 15.74
N ARG A 492 22.51 -24.97 16.81
CA ARG A 492 23.85 -25.53 17.01
C ARG A 492 23.76 -27.05 17.07
N ARG A 493 23.97 -27.68 15.93
CA ARG A 493 24.33 -29.10 15.79
C ARG A 493 25.50 -29.38 16.73
N GLY A 494 25.57 -30.57 17.32
CA GLY A 494 26.59 -30.97 18.31
C GLY A 494 28.03 -31.03 17.78
N HIS A 495 28.44 -30.12 16.91
CA HIS A 495 29.71 -30.11 16.19
C HIS A 495 30.92 -29.82 17.08
N ALA A 496 30.80 -29.24 18.27
CA ALA A 496 32.00 -28.87 19.04
C ALA A 496 32.85 -30.09 19.45
N SER A 497 32.24 -31.20 19.86
CA SER A 497 32.95 -32.44 20.21
C SER A 497 33.41 -33.21 18.97
N LEU A 498 32.62 -33.18 17.88
CA LEU A 498 32.92 -33.83 16.62
C LEU A 498 34.02 -33.11 15.84
N VAL A 499 33.97 -31.78 15.73
CA VAL A 499 35.03 -30.93 15.18
C VAL A 499 36.26 -31.10 16.04
N LYS A 500 36.18 -31.06 17.38
CA LYS A 500 37.38 -31.30 18.22
C LYS A 500 37.95 -32.72 18.04
N ARG A 501 37.10 -33.75 17.90
CA ARG A 501 37.51 -35.15 17.64
C ARG A 501 38.09 -35.34 16.24
N ARG A 502 37.47 -34.74 15.21
CA ARG A 502 37.85 -34.84 13.79
C ARG A 502 39.01 -33.91 13.46
N LEU A 503 39.12 -32.76 14.11
CA LEU A 503 40.28 -31.87 14.08
C LEU A 503 41.46 -32.54 14.78
N ASN A 504 41.25 -33.24 15.90
CA ASN A 504 42.31 -34.08 16.50
C ASN A 504 42.73 -35.22 15.55
N GLN A 505 41.81 -35.94 14.90
CA GLN A 505 42.14 -36.94 13.88
C GLN A 505 42.84 -36.34 12.65
N PHE A 506 42.49 -35.12 12.27
CA PHE A 506 43.13 -34.38 11.19
C PHE A 506 44.54 -33.90 11.58
N LEU A 507 44.75 -33.54 12.85
CA LEU A 507 46.04 -33.10 13.39
C LEU A 507 46.99 -34.26 13.75
N GLU A 508 46.48 -35.47 13.96
CA GLU A 508 47.27 -36.69 14.19
C GLU A 508 48.03 -37.18 12.94
N GLY A 509 47.69 -36.66 11.75
CA GLY A 509 48.34 -36.97 10.47
C GLY A 509 49.32 -35.88 10.01
N THR A 510 50.33 -35.56 10.83
CA THR A 510 51.44 -34.67 10.40
C THR A 510 52.41 -35.42 9.51
N ASP A 511 52.30 -35.21 8.20
CA ASP A 511 53.43 -35.27 7.28
C ASP A 511 53.41 -34.06 6.35
N VAL A 512 54.60 -33.53 6.09
CA VAL A 512 54.87 -32.27 5.38
C VAL A 512 54.43 -32.40 3.92
N ILE A 513 53.37 -31.68 3.52
CA ILE A 513 52.91 -31.60 2.12
C ILE A 513 53.42 -30.27 1.51
N PRO A 514 54.33 -30.28 0.53
CA PRO A 514 54.80 -29.06 -0.14
C PRO A 514 53.96 -28.72 -1.39
N GLY A 515 53.76 -27.41 -1.63
CA GLY A 515 53.47 -26.81 -2.95
C GLY A 515 52.07 -27.02 -3.56
N SER A 516 51.41 -25.90 -3.92
CA SER A 516 50.21 -25.67 -4.78
C SER A 516 48.94 -26.54 -4.65
N GLU A 517 49.01 -27.84 -4.35
CA GLU A 517 47.86 -28.75 -4.22
C GLU A 517 47.35 -28.89 -2.77
N LYS A 518 48.01 -28.19 -1.84
CA LYS A 518 47.73 -28.26 -0.40
C LYS A 518 46.27 -27.94 -0.06
N TYR A 519 45.66 -26.94 -0.70
CA TYR A 519 44.29 -26.52 -0.39
C TYR A 519 43.24 -27.50 -0.92
N GLU A 520 43.45 -28.11 -2.09
CA GLU A 520 42.53 -29.09 -2.66
C GLU A 520 42.59 -30.43 -1.92
N ILE A 521 43.79 -30.89 -1.54
CA ILE A 521 43.95 -32.10 -0.73
C ILE A 521 43.38 -31.89 0.68
N LEU A 522 43.54 -30.70 1.25
CA LEU A 522 42.92 -30.34 2.54
C LEU A 522 41.40 -30.26 2.44
N ALA A 523 40.85 -29.67 1.38
CA ALA A 523 39.40 -29.59 1.15
C ALA A 523 38.79 -30.98 0.92
N ALA A 524 39.41 -31.84 0.12
CA ALA A 524 38.95 -33.21 -0.12
C ALA A 524 39.05 -34.09 1.14
N ARG A 525 40.11 -33.93 1.94
CA ARG A 525 40.23 -34.60 3.26
C ARG A 525 39.17 -34.09 4.25
N LEU A 526 38.85 -32.80 4.21
CA LEU A 526 37.80 -32.21 5.03
C LEU A 526 36.42 -32.77 4.62
N ASP A 527 36.11 -32.82 3.33
CA ASP A 527 34.86 -33.39 2.80
C ASP A 527 34.71 -34.88 3.16
N THR A 528 35.79 -35.66 3.01
CA THR A 528 35.80 -37.09 3.33
C THR A 528 35.68 -37.34 4.85
N ALA A 529 36.31 -36.49 5.67
CA ALA A 529 36.21 -36.56 7.13
C ALA A 529 34.86 -36.02 7.66
N LEU A 530 34.18 -35.17 6.89
CA LEU A 530 32.88 -34.61 7.26
C LEU A 530 31.74 -35.60 7.06
N GLY A 531 31.73 -36.39 5.97
CA GLY A 531 30.71 -37.43 5.72
C GLY A 531 29.25 -36.92 5.72
N ALA A 532 28.28 -37.81 5.53
CA ALA A 532 26.86 -37.47 5.72
C ALA A 532 26.50 -37.50 7.22
N PRO A 533 25.76 -36.49 7.74
CA PRO A 533 25.45 -36.38 9.17
C PRO A 533 24.50 -37.47 9.66
N ASP A 534 24.72 -37.93 10.90
CA ASP A 534 23.89 -38.93 11.57
C ASP A 534 22.67 -38.26 12.26
N VAL A 535 21.52 -38.94 12.29
CA VAL A 535 20.24 -38.40 12.80
C VAL A 535 20.28 -38.14 14.32
N ASP A 536 21.24 -38.76 15.04
CA ASP A 536 21.43 -38.66 16.49
C ASP A 536 22.26 -37.44 16.95
N GLU A 537 22.70 -36.56 16.03
CA GLU A 537 23.67 -35.47 16.30
C GLU A 537 23.05 -34.08 16.54
N ILE A 538 21.71 -33.99 16.73
CA ILE A 538 20.99 -32.73 16.97
C ILE A 538 20.99 -32.39 18.47
N GLY A 539 21.38 -31.16 18.84
CA GLY A 539 21.36 -30.70 20.22
C GLY A 539 19.94 -30.68 20.81
N HIS A 540 19.76 -31.33 21.96
CA HIS A 540 18.52 -31.30 22.74
C HIS A 540 18.61 -30.29 23.89
N MET A 541 17.53 -29.57 24.17
CA MET A 541 17.40 -28.72 25.35
C MET A 541 16.20 -29.15 26.20
N ASN A 542 16.34 -29.12 27.52
CA ASN A 542 15.22 -29.30 28.43
C ASN A 542 14.59 -27.96 28.83
N PHE A 543 13.45 -28.01 29.51
CA PHE A 543 12.71 -26.82 29.97
C PHE A 543 13.59 -25.83 30.73
N ASN A 544 14.41 -26.33 31.67
CA ASN A 544 15.27 -25.49 32.50
C ASN A 544 16.34 -24.78 31.66
N LYS A 545 16.94 -25.47 30.69
CA LYS A 545 17.95 -24.87 29.82
C LYS A 545 17.35 -23.79 28.92
N ILE A 546 16.14 -24.02 28.40
CA ILE A 546 15.41 -23.01 27.63
C ILE A 546 15.11 -21.78 28.49
N GLY A 547 14.59 -21.97 29.72
CA GLY A 547 14.31 -20.87 30.64
C GLY A 547 15.56 -20.07 31.01
N GLN A 548 16.69 -20.75 31.19
CA GLN A 548 17.99 -20.10 31.44
C GLN A 548 18.45 -19.27 30.24
N THR A 549 18.39 -19.82 29.01
CA THR A 549 18.82 -19.10 27.79
C THR A 549 17.91 -17.92 27.48
N LEU A 550 16.60 -18.03 27.72
CA LEU A 550 15.68 -16.91 27.63
C LEU A 550 15.87 -15.87 28.75
N GLY A 551 16.69 -16.13 29.77
CA GLY A 551 16.83 -15.21 30.90
C GLY A 551 15.55 -15.01 31.71
N LEU A 552 14.66 -16.01 31.72
CA LEU A 552 13.36 -16.00 32.43
C LEU A 552 13.40 -16.84 33.72
N GLN A 553 14.61 -17.15 34.22
CA GLN A 553 14.82 -17.82 35.51
C GLN A 553 15.40 -16.83 36.52
N GLY A 554 14.57 -16.39 37.47
CA GLY A 554 14.97 -15.51 38.56
C GLY A 554 13.86 -15.36 39.60
N LYS A 555 14.17 -14.81 40.78
CA LYS A 555 13.18 -14.59 41.86
C LYS A 555 11.97 -13.74 41.44
N SER A 556 12.15 -12.90 40.42
CA SER A 556 11.12 -12.00 39.88
C SER A 556 10.37 -12.57 38.66
N PHE A 557 10.71 -13.79 38.20
CA PHE A 557 10.19 -14.39 36.96
C PHE A 557 9.52 -15.74 37.23
N ASN A 558 8.46 -16.03 36.48
CA ASN A 558 7.61 -17.20 36.72
C ASN A 558 7.87 -18.28 35.66
N ALA A 559 7.97 -19.55 36.06
CA ALA A 559 8.03 -20.69 35.14
C ALA A 559 6.90 -20.68 34.09
N ARG A 560 5.76 -20.03 34.39
CA ARG A 560 4.67 -19.77 33.43
C ARG A 560 5.12 -19.00 32.18
N GLN A 561 6.08 -18.08 32.28
CA GLN A 561 6.59 -17.31 31.14
C GLN A 561 7.33 -18.23 30.16
N THR A 562 8.28 -19.02 30.64
CA THR A 562 8.99 -20.02 29.82
C THR A 562 8.02 -21.04 29.22
N ALA A 563 7.04 -21.52 30.00
CA ALA A 563 6.02 -22.42 29.50
C ALA A 563 5.17 -21.81 28.39
N SER A 564 4.76 -20.54 28.52
CA SER A 564 4.00 -19.81 27.50
C SER A 564 4.74 -19.79 26.15
N TRP A 565 6.03 -19.43 26.16
CA TRP A 565 6.82 -19.39 24.93
C TRP A 565 7.02 -20.79 24.33
N ILE A 566 7.35 -21.79 25.16
CA ILE A 566 7.52 -23.18 24.70
C ILE A 566 6.22 -23.72 24.10
N ASP A 567 5.09 -23.55 24.79
CA ASP A 567 3.81 -24.07 24.34
C ASP A 567 3.37 -23.40 23.03
N TRP A 568 3.62 -22.09 22.87
CA TRP A 568 3.46 -21.39 21.59
C TRP A 568 4.37 -21.98 20.51
N ALA A 569 5.68 -22.11 20.77
CA ALA A 569 6.64 -22.58 19.78
C ALA A 569 6.39 -24.04 19.34
N VAL A 570 5.93 -24.90 20.26
CA VAL A 570 5.49 -26.27 19.96
C VAL A 570 4.20 -26.26 19.13
N ARG A 571 3.19 -25.47 19.52
CA ARG A 571 1.92 -25.35 18.79
C ARG A 571 2.15 -24.83 17.36
N ARG A 572 3.09 -23.91 17.19
CA ARG A 572 3.52 -23.37 15.88
C ARG A 572 4.53 -24.26 15.14
N ARG A 573 4.91 -25.40 15.71
CA ARG A 573 5.89 -26.36 15.15
C ARG A 573 7.27 -25.74 14.84
N LEU A 574 7.66 -24.71 15.59
CA LEU A 574 9.02 -24.12 15.53
C LEU A 574 10.02 -24.98 16.29
N ILE A 575 9.57 -25.59 17.38
CA ILE A 575 10.33 -26.59 18.13
C ILE A 575 9.51 -27.86 18.27
N LEU A 576 10.20 -28.99 18.32
CA LEU A 576 9.60 -30.31 18.48
C LEU A 576 9.83 -30.80 19.89
N ARG A 577 8.75 -31.24 20.54
CA ARG A 577 8.78 -31.86 21.86
C ARG A 577 8.94 -33.37 21.73
N GLY A 578 9.87 -33.95 22.49
CA GLY A 578 10.08 -35.39 22.53
C GLY A 578 10.60 -35.86 23.88
N VAL A 579 10.81 -37.16 23.96
CA VAL A 579 11.35 -37.85 25.13
C VAL A 579 12.59 -38.62 24.73
N GLN A 580 13.59 -38.61 25.61
CA GLN A 580 14.79 -39.41 25.47
C GLN A 580 14.56 -40.74 26.18
N ALA A 581 14.73 -41.85 25.46
CA ALA A 581 14.58 -43.20 25.97
C ALA A 581 15.91 -43.94 25.85
N THR A 582 16.37 -44.52 26.95
CA THR A 582 17.56 -45.37 26.96
C THR A 582 17.14 -46.83 26.93
N CYS A 583 17.54 -47.56 25.90
CA CYS A 583 17.28 -48.99 25.81
C CYS A 583 17.97 -49.71 26.98
N ARG A 584 17.21 -50.43 27.80
CA ARG A 584 17.78 -51.14 28.96
C ARG A 584 18.76 -52.24 28.54
N ASN A 585 18.58 -52.82 27.34
CA ASN A 585 19.38 -53.91 26.81
C ASN A 585 20.68 -53.41 26.15
N CYS A 586 20.59 -52.67 25.05
CA CYS A 586 21.77 -52.21 24.31
C CYS A 586 22.33 -50.86 24.79
N LYS A 587 21.71 -50.23 25.79
CA LYS A 587 22.06 -48.89 26.32
C LYS A 587 21.99 -47.75 25.31
N HIS A 588 21.61 -48.03 24.07
CA HIS A 588 21.44 -47.02 23.04
C HIS A 588 20.34 -46.03 23.44
N VAL A 589 20.66 -44.75 23.29
CA VAL A 589 19.79 -43.65 23.67
C VAL A 589 19.11 -43.13 22.42
N GLN A 590 17.78 -43.11 22.41
CA GLN A 590 16.99 -42.62 21.30
C GLN A 590 16.13 -41.45 21.74
N TRP A 591 16.12 -40.38 20.96
CA TRP A 591 15.12 -39.34 21.10
C TRP A 591 13.94 -39.65 20.17
N ARG A 592 12.72 -39.59 20.69
CA ARG A 592 11.49 -39.78 19.90
C ARG A 592 10.59 -38.54 20.05
N PRO A 593 10.11 -37.94 18.93
CA PRO A 593 9.13 -36.88 19.03
C PRO A 593 7.84 -37.46 19.60
N LEU A 594 7.17 -36.71 20.48
CA LEU A 594 6.02 -37.21 21.20
C LEU A 594 4.85 -37.56 20.26
N GLY A 595 4.72 -36.83 19.14
CA GLY A 595 3.69 -37.07 18.13
C GLY A 595 3.84 -38.40 17.38
N ASP A 596 5.06 -38.95 17.29
CA ASP A 596 5.29 -40.27 16.69
C ASP A 596 5.10 -41.40 17.72
N ALA A 597 5.20 -41.07 19.02
CA ALA A 597 5.16 -42.04 20.11
C ALA A 597 3.76 -42.19 20.74
N VAL A 598 2.89 -41.18 20.63
CA VAL A 598 1.57 -41.15 21.25
C VAL A 598 0.55 -40.57 20.25
N PRO A 599 -0.57 -41.25 19.98
CA PRO A 599 -1.63 -40.70 19.13
C PRO A 599 -2.17 -39.37 19.71
N GLU A 600 -2.60 -38.47 18.83
CA GLU A 600 -3.10 -37.14 19.21
C GLU A 600 -4.31 -37.31 20.16
N LEU A 601 -4.16 -36.85 21.40
CA LEU A 601 -5.19 -37.02 22.42
C LEU A 601 -6.34 -36.07 22.14
N GLU A 602 -7.56 -36.58 22.02
CA GLU A 602 -8.76 -35.74 21.88
C GLU A 602 -9.43 -35.52 23.23
N CYS A 603 -9.94 -34.32 23.46
CA CYS A 603 -10.75 -34.03 24.64
C CYS A 603 -12.10 -34.73 24.53
N LEU A 604 -12.39 -35.64 25.47
CA LEU A 604 -13.67 -36.37 25.50
C LEU A 604 -14.90 -35.48 25.68
N GLY A 605 -14.72 -34.23 26.15
CA GLY A 605 -15.80 -33.26 26.31
C GLY A 605 -16.12 -32.47 25.05
N CYS A 606 -15.11 -31.83 24.44
CA CYS A 606 -15.31 -30.92 23.31
C CYS A 606 -14.84 -31.48 21.95
N GLY A 607 -14.21 -32.66 21.92
CA GLY A 607 -13.67 -33.28 20.71
C GLY A 607 -12.46 -32.55 20.12
N LEU A 608 -11.91 -31.54 20.79
CA LEU A 608 -10.73 -30.81 20.30
C LEU A 608 -9.43 -31.56 20.63
N PRO A 609 -8.42 -31.50 19.75
CA PRO A 609 -7.11 -32.09 20.02
C PRO A 609 -6.41 -31.38 21.20
N ILE A 610 -5.84 -32.18 22.09
CA ILE A 610 -5.06 -31.78 23.26
C ILE A 610 -3.58 -31.78 22.85
N HIS A 611 -3.09 -30.65 22.36
CA HIS A 611 -1.70 -30.53 21.91
C HIS A 611 -0.67 -30.61 23.05
N THR A 612 -1.04 -30.28 24.29
CA THR A 612 -0.14 -30.22 25.46
C THR A 612 -0.74 -30.91 26.71
N PRO A 613 -1.01 -32.23 26.67
CA PRO A 613 -1.80 -32.95 27.68
C PRO A 613 -1.25 -32.88 29.11
N PHE A 614 0.07 -32.79 29.26
CA PHE A 614 0.74 -32.74 30.56
C PHE A 614 1.34 -31.36 30.88
N GLY A 615 1.25 -30.39 29.97
CA GLY A 615 1.96 -29.10 30.05
C GLY A 615 3.48 -29.23 29.91
N SER A 616 4.18 -28.15 29.55
CA SER A 616 5.64 -28.16 29.32
C SER A 616 6.50 -28.40 30.56
N GLN A 617 5.91 -28.36 31.77
CA GLN A 617 6.63 -28.42 33.06
C GLN A 617 6.56 -29.78 33.79
N LYS A 618 5.60 -30.66 33.47
CA LYS A 618 5.33 -31.86 34.32
C LYS A 618 6.12 -33.11 33.93
N ILE A 619 6.63 -33.16 32.70
CA ILE A 619 7.47 -34.24 32.19
C ILE A 619 8.80 -33.63 31.77
N ASP A 620 9.91 -34.33 32.01
CA ASP A 620 11.25 -33.91 31.57
C ASP A 620 11.38 -34.07 30.05
N TYR A 621 10.72 -33.18 29.33
CA TYR A 621 10.73 -33.14 27.88
C TYR A 621 12.07 -32.61 27.36
N GLN A 622 12.49 -33.20 26.24
CA GLN A 622 13.61 -32.73 25.44
C GLN A 622 13.07 -32.07 24.17
N TYR A 623 13.53 -30.86 23.91
CA TYR A 623 13.11 -30.03 22.78
C TYR A 623 14.24 -29.94 21.75
N ARG A 624 13.87 -29.94 20.46
CA ARG A 624 14.78 -29.71 19.34
C ARG A 624 14.17 -28.72 18.35
N ALA A 625 15.00 -28.03 17.56
CA ALA A 625 14.51 -27.21 16.45
C ALA A 625 13.75 -28.07 15.42
N SER A 626 12.69 -27.52 14.82
CA SER A 626 12.09 -28.10 13.61
C SER A 626 12.91 -27.75 12.38
N GLU A 627 12.65 -28.42 11.24
CA GLU A 627 13.31 -28.09 9.98
C GLU A 627 13.04 -26.63 9.55
N ILE A 628 11.85 -26.10 9.81
CA ILE A 628 11.51 -24.69 9.54
C ILE A 628 12.47 -23.76 10.28
N LEU A 629 12.70 -24.03 11.57
CA LEU A 629 13.60 -23.21 12.38
C LEU A 629 15.06 -23.40 11.98
N LEU A 630 15.49 -24.63 11.68
CA LEU A 630 16.86 -24.91 11.22
C LEU A 630 17.19 -24.15 9.93
N ARG A 631 16.26 -24.14 8.96
CA ARG A 631 16.43 -23.39 7.71
C ARG A 631 16.44 -21.88 7.93
N ALA A 632 15.62 -21.38 8.84
CA ALA A 632 15.62 -19.97 9.18
C ALA A 632 16.95 -19.51 9.80
N VAL A 633 17.53 -20.32 10.70
CA VAL A 633 18.84 -20.01 11.29
C VAL A 633 19.98 -20.23 10.30
N GLU A 634 19.92 -21.26 9.44
CA GLU A 634 20.92 -21.49 8.38
C GLU A 634 21.08 -20.31 7.42
N HIS A 635 19.97 -19.61 7.14
CA HIS A 635 19.93 -18.45 6.25
C HIS A 635 19.86 -17.10 6.97
N ASP A 636 20.09 -17.07 8.28
CA ASP A 636 20.20 -15.81 9.04
C ASP A 636 19.00 -14.85 8.87
N VAL A 637 17.78 -15.39 8.75
CA VAL A 637 16.61 -14.62 8.30
C VAL A 637 15.90 -13.81 9.40
N LEU A 638 16.33 -13.94 10.65
CA LEU A 638 15.66 -13.30 11.79
C LEU A 638 15.60 -11.75 11.68
N PRO A 639 16.67 -11.03 11.28
CA PRO A 639 16.60 -9.59 11.09
C PRO A 639 15.61 -9.20 9.98
N HIS A 640 15.40 -10.05 8.97
CA HIS A 640 14.46 -9.79 7.87
C HIS A 640 13.03 -9.78 8.40
N VAL A 641 12.67 -10.81 9.18
CA VAL A 641 11.34 -10.97 9.79
C VAL A 641 11.02 -9.84 10.76
N LEU A 642 11.98 -9.48 11.63
CA LEU A 642 11.79 -8.40 12.59
C LEU A 642 11.73 -7.02 11.93
N SER A 643 12.46 -6.81 10.83
CA SER A 643 12.38 -5.57 10.06
C SER A 643 11.01 -5.39 9.42
N ILE A 644 10.50 -6.44 8.77
CA ILE A 644 9.15 -6.45 8.20
C ILE A 644 8.11 -6.13 9.28
N ARG A 645 8.20 -6.81 10.44
CA ARG A 645 7.33 -6.57 11.58
C ARG A 645 7.37 -5.10 12.01
N HIS A 646 8.55 -4.55 12.26
CA HIS A 646 8.72 -3.20 12.80
C HIS A 646 8.20 -2.13 11.83
N ILE A 647 8.57 -2.21 10.54
CA ILE A 647 8.13 -1.25 9.53
C ILE A 647 6.61 -1.32 9.35
N ALA A 648 6.03 -2.52 9.30
CA ALA A 648 4.60 -2.69 9.15
C ALA A 648 3.80 -2.21 10.37
N GLU A 649 4.31 -2.42 11.60
CA GLU A 649 3.70 -1.89 12.82
C GLU A 649 3.71 -0.35 12.86
N ILE A 650 4.82 0.29 12.46
CA ILE A 650 4.95 1.76 12.44
C ILE A 650 4.02 2.41 11.40
N LEU A 651 4.07 1.92 10.16
CA LEU A 651 3.36 2.52 9.03
C LEU A 651 1.90 2.07 8.95
N GLY A 652 1.59 0.87 9.47
CA GLY A 652 0.25 0.30 9.49
C GLY A 652 -0.33 -0.03 8.12
N ARG A 653 -1.52 -0.63 8.12
CA ARG A 653 -2.26 -1.05 6.91
C ARG A 653 -2.69 0.11 6.00
N ARG A 654 -2.69 1.35 6.50
CA ARG A 654 -3.01 2.53 5.70
C ARG A 654 -1.91 2.85 4.68
N MET A 655 -0.67 2.54 5.02
CA MET A 655 0.49 2.86 4.21
C MET A 655 1.15 1.62 3.60
N VAL A 656 1.09 0.47 4.27
CA VAL A 656 1.71 -0.79 3.81
C VAL A 656 0.66 -1.70 3.20
N PHE A 657 0.84 -2.02 1.93
CA PHE A 657 0.09 -3.09 1.25
C PHE A 657 0.56 -4.46 1.75
N GLY A 658 1.86 -4.70 1.75
CA GLY A 658 2.48 -5.91 2.30
C GLY A 658 3.99 -5.90 2.11
N ALA A 659 4.66 -6.94 2.58
CA ALA A 659 6.10 -7.09 2.53
C ALA A 659 6.50 -8.53 2.22
N TYR A 660 7.70 -8.72 1.68
CA TYR A 660 8.26 -10.04 1.43
C TYR A 660 9.76 -10.08 1.77
N PRO A 661 10.23 -11.12 2.48
CA PRO A 661 11.66 -11.32 2.72
C PRO A 661 12.31 -12.03 1.51
N GLY A 662 13.44 -11.53 1.02
CA GLY A 662 14.29 -12.18 0.03
C GLY A 662 13.70 -12.24 -1.38
N ILE A 663 14.01 -11.23 -2.20
CA ILE A 663 13.62 -11.15 -3.61
C ILE A 663 14.86 -10.96 -4.49
N GLU A 664 14.92 -11.73 -5.57
CA GLU A 664 15.87 -11.56 -6.67
C GLU A 664 15.14 -10.93 -7.87
N LEU A 665 15.76 -9.91 -8.47
CA LEU A 665 15.27 -9.26 -9.68
C LEU A 665 16.15 -9.64 -10.87
N MET A 666 15.53 -9.82 -12.02
CA MET A 666 16.18 -10.10 -13.30
C MET A 666 15.57 -9.19 -14.38
N GLU A 667 16.32 -8.94 -15.46
CA GLU A 667 15.74 -8.35 -16.67
C GLU A 667 14.61 -9.23 -17.22
N LEU A 668 13.63 -8.65 -17.91
CA LEU A 668 12.55 -9.40 -18.54
C LEU A 668 13.10 -10.42 -19.55
N GLY A 669 12.82 -11.71 -19.30
CA GLY A 669 13.32 -12.82 -20.12
C GLY A 669 14.80 -13.18 -19.88
N GLY A 670 15.50 -12.42 -19.02
CA GLY A 670 16.86 -12.72 -18.58
C GLY A 670 16.89 -13.87 -17.56
N LYS A 671 18.08 -14.44 -17.36
CA LYS A 671 18.34 -15.46 -16.31
C LYS A 671 19.28 -14.96 -15.21
N GLU A 672 20.00 -13.87 -15.47
CA GLU A 672 20.97 -13.30 -14.54
C GLU A 672 20.26 -12.39 -13.53
N VAL A 673 20.62 -12.56 -12.25
CA VAL A 673 20.12 -11.72 -11.17
C VAL A 673 20.86 -10.38 -11.24
N VAL A 674 20.09 -9.30 -11.43
CA VAL A 674 20.60 -7.93 -11.54
C VAL A 674 20.50 -7.16 -10.24
N ALA A 675 19.64 -7.60 -9.32
CA ALA A 675 19.48 -7.03 -7.99
C ALA A 675 18.93 -8.09 -7.01
N GLU A 676 19.29 -7.96 -5.75
CA GLU A 676 18.76 -8.77 -4.66
C GLU A 676 18.39 -7.83 -3.50
N PHE A 677 17.26 -8.13 -2.84
CA PHE A 677 16.82 -7.42 -1.64
C PHE A 677 16.46 -8.43 -0.55
N ASP A 678 17.06 -8.25 0.63
CA ASP A 678 16.72 -9.05 1.81
C ASP A 678 15.30 -8.79 2.28
N VAL A 679 14.83 -7.55 2.17
CA VAL A 679 13.44 -7.18 2.49
C VAL A 679 12.90 -6.19 1.48
N VAL A 680 11.68 -6.45 1.01
CA VAL A 680 10.88 -5.51 0.23
C VAL A 680 9.59 -5.24 0.97
N VAL A 681 9.25 -3.96 1.17
CA VAL A 681 7.95 -3.50 1.65
C VAL A 681 7.28 -2.70 0.54
N ILE A 682 6.06 -3.09 0.20
CA ILE A 682 5.22 -2.44 -0.80
C ILE A 682 4.22 -1.53 -0.09
N LEU A 683 4.25 -0.25 -0.45
CA LEU A 683 3.32 0.76 0.02
C LEU A 683 1.99 0.69 -0.75
N THR A 684 0.92 1.23 -0.16
CA THR A 684 -0.42 1.26 -0.77
C THR A 684 -0.50 2.07 -2.05
N ASN A 685 0.46 2.96 -2.31
CA ASN A 685 0.64 3.69 -3.56
C ASN A 685 1.55 2.97 -4.58
N GLY A 686 1.93 1.71 -4.33
CA GLY A 686 2.77 0.90 -5.22
C GLY A 686 4.27 1.18 -5.12
N ARG A 687 4.69 2.13 -4.27
CA ARG A 687 6.11 2.43 -4.03
C ARG A 687 6.76 1.41 -3.10
N TRP A 688 8.08 1.36 -3.18
CA TRP A 688 8.88 0.35 -2.51
C TRP A 688 9.70 0.97 -1.38
N ILE A 689 9.84 0.23 -0.29
CA ILE A 689 10.93 0.39 0.68
C ILE A 689 11.75 -0.88 0.59
N VAL A 690 13.06 -0.76 0.37
CA VAL A 690 13.95 -1.91 0.20
C VAL A 690 15.05 -1.88 1.24
N GLY A 691 15.52 -3.05 1.68
CA GLY A 691 16.59 -3.07 2.66
C GLY A 691 17.46 -4.31 2.63
N GLU A 692 18.60 -4.15 3.30
CA GLU A 692 19.66 -5.13 3.50
C GLU A 692 19.74 -5.48 4.99
N CYS A 693 19.82 -6.76 5.32
CA CYS A 693 19.75 -7.27 6.68
C CYS A 693 21.01 -8.05 7.02
N LYS A 694 21.74 -7.63 8.07
CA LYS A 694 22.92 -8.32 8.56
C LYS A 694 22.68 -8.84 9.97
N VAL A 695 23.22 -10.02 10.29
CA VAL A 695 23.16 -10.56 11.66
C VAL A 695 23.96 -9.70 12.63
N SER A 696 25.11 -9.17 12.17
CA SER A 696 25.99 -8.34 12.96
C SER A 696 26.44 -7.09 12.20
N GLN A 697 26.79 -6.05 12.95
CA GLN A 697 27.24 -4.75 12.42
C GLN A 697 28.46 -4.88 11.50
N ARG A 698 29.33 -5.86 11.76
CA ARG A 698 30.54 -6.14 10.96
C ARG A 698 30.22 -6.65 9.55
N GLY A 699 28.98 -7.08 9.35
CA GLY A 699 28.51 -7.61 8.08
C GLY A 699 28.36 -6.53 7.01
N LEU A 700 28.06 -5.29 7.40
CA LEU A 700 27.78 -4.21 6.45
C LEU A 700 29.07 -3.59 5.91
N LYS A 701 29.17 -3.54 4.58
CA LYS A 701 30.27 -2.88 3.85
C LYS A 701 29.74 -1.73 3.01
N GLU A 702 30.59 -0.74 2.77
CA GLU A 702 30.31 0.39 1.88
C GLU A 702 29.82 -0.07 0.49
N SER A 703 30.45 -1.11 -0.07
CA SER A 703 30.06 -1.66 -1.37
C SER A 703 28.68 -2.33 -1.38
N GLU A 704 28.15 -2.74 -0.21
CA GLU A 704 26.80 -3.28 -0.10
C GLU A 704 25.77 -2.15 -0.07
N LEU A 705 26.04 -1.06 0.65
CA LEU A 705 25.19 0.14 0.60
C LEU A 705 25.10 0.72 -0.81
N GLN A 706 26.24 0.82 -1.51
CA GLN A 706 26.26 1.30 -2.90
C GLN A 706 25.44 0.40 -3.83
N LYS A 707 25.50 -0.93 -3.64
CA LYS A 707 24.65 -1.87 -4.37
C LYS A 707 23.18 -1.70 -4.01
N LEU A 708 22.84 -1.55 -2.74
CA LEU A 708 21.47 -1.32 -2.28
C LEU A 708 20.89 -0.03 -2.90
N TRP A 709 21.65 1.06 -2.93
CA TRP A 709 21.19 2.32 -3.52
C TRP A 709 21.06 2.24 -5.04
N ALA A 710 22.05 1.65 -5.73
CA ALA A 710 21.97 1.46 -7.18
C ALA A 710 20.80 0.56 -7.60
N THR A 711 20.51 -0.48 -6.81
CA THR A 711 19.36 -1.36 -7.06
C THR A 711 18.03 -0.70 -6.68
N ALA A 712 18.00 0.11 -5.63
CA ALA A 712 16.84 0.92 -5.24
C ALA A 712 16.45 1.94 -6.33
N ASP A 713 17.42 2.51 -7.05
CA ASP A 713 17.17 3.38 -8.19
C ASP A 713 16.40 2.66 -9.31
N ARG A 714 16.69 1.38 -9.56
CA ARG A 714 16.02 0.59 -10.60
C ARG A 714 14.53 0.40 -10.36
N VAL A 715 14.12 0.38 -9.09
CA VAL A 715 12.71 0.21 -8.67
C VAL A 715 12.09 1.51 -8.14
N GLU A 716 12.79 2.64 -8.30
CA GLU A 716 12.40 3.96 -7.78
C GLU A 716 11.91 3.90 -6.31
N ALA A 717 12.68 3.23 -5.44
CA ALA A 717 12.29 3.07 -4.04
C ALA A 717 12.12 4.43 -3.35
N SER A 718 11.14 4.54 -2.45
CA SER A 718 10.88 5.75 -1.67
C SER A 718 11.84 5.91 -0.49
N ALA A 719 12.38 4.80 0.02
CA ALA A 719 13.38 4.78 1.06
C ALA A 719 14.19 3.49 0.98
N THR A 720 15.40 3.52 1.52
CA THR A 720 16.22 2.32 1.75
C THR A 720 16.49 2.14 3.23
N PHE A 721 16.80 0.92 3.66
CA PHE A 721 17.21 0.69 5.04
C PHE A 721 18.24 -0.42 5.19
N VAL A 722 18.95 -0.39 6.31
CA VAL A 722 19.75 -1.52 6.80
C VAL A 722 19.24 -2.00 8.15
N ALA A 723 19.39 -3.29 8.45
CA ALA A 723 18.96 -3.85 9.73
C ALA A 723 19.98 -4.79 10.37
N THR A 724 20.07 -4.74 11.71
CA THR A 724 20.92 -5.62 12.51
C THR A 724 20.34 -5.90 13.90
N LEU A 725 20.71 -7.07 14.45
CA LEU A 725 20.35 -7.48 15.81
C LEU A 725 21.34 -6.96 16.87
N ASP A 726 22.39 -6.24 16.46
CA ASP A 726 23.35 -5.55 17.34
C ASP A 726 22.81 -4.20 17.82
N ARG A 727 23.36 -3.69 18.92
CA ARG A 727 22.98 -2.36 19.44
C ARG A 727 23.53 -1.25 18.54
N GLY A 728 22.84 -0.11 18.49
CA GLY A 728 23.34 1.05 17.75
C GLY A 728 24.69 1.57 18.28
N SER A 729 24.91 1.47 19.59
CA SER A 729 26.19 1.83 20.22
C SER A 729 27.38 0.97 19.77
N GLU A 730 27.12 -0.20 19.18
CA GLU A 730 28.13 -1.13 18.66
C GLU A 730 28.35 -0.98 17.15
N CYS A 731 27.48 -0.23 16.48
CA CYS A 731 27.48 -0.04 15.05
C CYS A 731 28.42 1.11 14.63
N SER A 732 29.13 0.90 13.52
CA SER A 732 30.00 1.92 12.92
C SER A 732 29.21 3.09 12.33
N ASP A 733 29.91 4.17 11.99
CA ASP A 733 29.29 5.37 11.39
C ASP A 733 28.55 5.07 10.08
N LEU A 734 28.95 4.02 9.36
CA LEU A 734 28.30 3.55 8.13
C LEU A 734 26.80 3.27 8.33
N TRP A 735 26.43 2.76 9.51
CA TRP A 735 25.03 2.46 9.85
C TRP A 735 24.21 3.71 10.17
N ARG A 736 24.88 4.85 10.42
CA ARG A 736 24.24 6.11 10.83
C ARG A 736 23.86 6.99 9.64
N GLU A 737 24.15 6.54 8.42
CA GLU A 737 23.75 7.23 7.20
C GLU A 737 22.25 7.48 7.17
N ARG A 738 21.85 8.67 6.72
CA ARG A 738 20.44 9.11 6.72
C ARG A 738 19.90 9.35 5.32
N THR A 739 20.75 9.44 4.34
CA THR A 739 20.37 9.69 2.96
C THR A 739 21.34 8.98 2.04
N ASP A 740 20.85 8.53 0.89
CA ASP A 740 21.75 8.10 -0.18
C ASP A 740 22.35 9.32 -0.92
N PRO A 741 23.29 9.10 -1.86
CA PRO A 741 23.91 10.18 -2.64
C PRO A 741 22.95 11.01 -3.49
N ASN A 742 21.76 10.48 -3.81
CA ASN A 742 20.71 11.14 -4.59
C ASN A 742 19.69 11.86 -3.69
N GLY A 743 19.89 11.87 -2.36
CA GLY A 743 19.00 12.50 -1.38
C GLY A 743 17.80 11.63 -0.98
N ARG A 744 17.72 10.36 -1.40
CA ARG A 744 16.67 9.44 -0.95
C ARG A 744 16.84 9.18 0.55
N PRO A 745 15.74 9.16 1.33
CA PRO A 745 15.82 8.80 2.74
C PRO A 745 16.39 7.39 2.95
N HIS A 746 17.38 7.31 3.84
CA HIS A 746 17.95 6.08 4.37
C HIS A 746 17.76 6.03 5.91
N PHE A 747 17.60 4.83 6.45
CA PHE A 747 17.53 4.62 7.90
C PHE A 747 18.06 3.25 8.31
N ALA A 748 18.36 3.08 9.60
CA ALA A 748 18.85 1.84 10.15
C ALA A 748 17.94 1.33 11.28
N LEU A 749 17.71 0.02 11.29
CA LEU A 749 16.99 -0.69 12.33
C LEU A 749 17.98 -1.52 13.15
N THR A 750 18.24 -1.11 14.38
CA THR A 750 19.15 -1.84 15.29
C THR A 750 18.33 -2.66 16.29
N ALA A 751 19.00 -3.39 17.18
CA ALA A 751 18.37 -4.16 18.24
C ALA A 751 17.26 -3.39 19.00
N GLY A 752 17.47 -2.10 19.24
CA GLY A 752 16.51 -1.26 19.97
C GLY A 752 15.19 -1.00 19.23
N GLN A 753 15.18 -1.09 17.91
CA GLN A 753 13.96 -1.07 17.10
C GLN A 753 13.39 -2.48 16.91
N LEU A 754 14.25 -3.43 16.55
CA LEU A 754 13.81 -4.79 16.16
C LEU A 754 13.25 -5.60 17.34
N TYR A 755 13.70 -5.34 18.57
CA TYR A 755 13.20 -5.97 19.79
C TYR A 755 12.09 -5.18 20.50
N ASP A 756 11.62 -4.08 19.92
CA ASP A 756 10.52 -3.29 20.49
C ASP A 756 9.20 -4.06 20.38
N LEU A 757 8.58 -4.47 21.50
CA LEU A 757 7.39 -5.35 21.49
C LEU A 757 6.10 -4.66 21.04
N ALA A 758 6.04 -3.35 21.22
CA ALA A 758 5.03 -2.50 20.62
C ALA A 758 5.80 -1.40 19.90
N ALA A 759 5.80 -1.39 18.56
CA ALA A 759 6.50 -0.32 17.86
C ALA A 759 5.87 1.03 18.24
N TYR A 760 6.57 1.82 19.06
CA TYR A 760 6.08 3.14 19.47
C TYR A 760 6.16 4.08 18.26
N GLN A 761 5.02 4.63 17.86
CA GLN A 761 5.02 5.78 16.97
C GLN A 761 5.79 6.91 17.67
N ALA A 762 6.74 7.51 16.95
CA ALA A 762 7.50 8.64 17.46
C ALA A 762 6.54 9.72 17.99
N SER A 763 6.92 10.40 19.07
CA SER A 763 6.22 11.61 19.51
C SER A 763 6.00 12.54 18.32
N TYR A 764 4.85 13.21 18.27
CA TYR A 764 4.48 14.07 17.15
C TYR A 764 5.65 15.00 16.74
N GLY A 765 6.11 14.88 15.49
CA GLY A 765 7.26 15.63 14.95
C GLY A 765 8.62 14.93 14.99
N GLY A 766 8.73 13.76 15.63
CA GLY A 766 9.95 12.94 15.66
C GLY A 766 10.19 12.12 14.40
N ASP A 767 11.45 11.73 14.17
CA ASP A 767 11.81 10.78 13.10
C ASP A 767 11.27 9.38 13.44
N LEU A 768 10.37 8.84 12.60
CA LEU A 768 9.76 7.52 12.77
C LEU A 768 10.81 6.40 12.90
N PHE A 769 11.91 6.53 12.19
CA PHE A 769 13.00 5.56 12.15
C PHE A 769 14.30 6.16 12.71
N GLY A 770 14.16 7.07 13.68
CA GLY A 770 15.29 7.72 14.34
C GLY A 770 16.26 6.71 14.95
N TRP A 771 17.55 7.00 14.85
CA TRP A 771 18.62 6.17 15.39
C TRP A 771 18.45 5.90 16.90
N ARG A 772 18.65 4.64 17.30
CA ARG A 772 18.65 4.20 18.69
C ARG A 772 20.01 3.57 19.02
N GLU A 773 20.71 4.17 19.99
CA GLU A 773 21.98 3.64 20.50
C GLU A 773 21.76 2.31 21.23
N ASP A 774 20.67 2.22 21.99
CA ASP A 774 20.45 1.15 22.96
C ASP A 774 19.11 0.44 22.76
N LEU A 775 18.89 -0.63 23.53
CA LEU A 775 17.68 -1.47 23.46
C LEU A 775 16.39 -0.72 23.80
N VAL A 776 16.44 0.19 24.78
CA VAL A 776 15.29 0.98 25.24
C VAL A 776 15.78 2.26 25.91
N ARG A 777 14.99 3.34 25.81
CA ARG A 777 15.22 4.55 26.60
C ARG A 777 14.52 4.42 27.95
N LEU A 778 15.30 4.39 29.03
CA LEU A 778 14.78 4.41 30.39
C LEU A 778 14.75 5.84 30.94
N LEU A 779 13.82 6.12 31.84
CA LEU A 779 13.84 7.36 32.62
C LEU A 779 15.08 7.37 33.55
N PRO A 780 15.64 8.55 33.88
CA PRO A 780 16.82 8.64 34.75
C PRO A 780 16.65 7.94 36.10
N ASP A 781 15.43 7.88 36.62
CA ASP A 781 15.09 7.29 37.93
C ASP A 781 14.64 5.82 37.84
N ALA A 782 14.83 5.16 36.69
CA ALA A 782 14.43 3.76 36.53
C ALA A 782 15.31 2.82 37.36
N GLU A 783 14.69 2.04 38.25
CA GLU A 783 15.38 1.07 39.11
C GLU A 783 15.92 -0.17 38.35
N LEU A 784 15.50 -0.38 37.10
CA LEU A 784 15.88 -1.53 36.27
C LEU A 784 16.96 -1.14 35.26
N THR A 785 17.89 -2.05 34.97
CA THR A 785 18.77 -1.93 33.81
C THR A 785 17.96 -2.04 32.50
N GLN A 786 18.48 -1.56 31.37
CA GLN A 786 17.82 -1.70 30.06
C GLN A 786 17.48 -3.16 29.75
N GLU A 787 18.43 -4.07 29.99
CA GLU A 787 18.22 -5.52 29.86
C GLU A 787 17.13 -5.99 30.82
N GLY A 788 17.19 -5.62 32.11
CA GLY A 788 16.17 -5.97 33.09
C GLY A 788 14.76 -5.51 32.69
N PHE A 789 14.65 -4.31 32.09
CA PHE A 789 13.39 -3.78 31.56
C PHE A 789 12.88 -4.61 30.37
N VAL A 790 13.73 -4.87 29.37
CA VAL A 790 13.34 -5.66 28.18
C VAL A 790 12.95 -7.08 28.57
N HIS A 791 13.70 -7.71 29.48
CA HIS A 791 13.38 -9.03 30.04
C HIS A 791 12.00 -9.02 30.72
N LYS A 792 11.74 -8.02 31.58
CA LYS A 792 10.45 -7.87 32.26
C LYS A 792 9.31 -7.65 31.27
N ALA A 793 9.48 -6.73 30.31
CA ALA A 793 8.47 -6.42 29.30
C ALA A 793 8.12 -7.65 28.44
N PHE A 794 9.11 -8.44 28.02
CA PHE A 794 8.88 -9.68 27.29
C PHE A 794 8.20 -10.75 28.15
N GLY A 795 8.65 -10.92 29.40
CA GLY A 795 8.01 -11.82 30.35
C GLY A 795 6.54 -11.46 30.61
N ASP A 796 6.24 -10.17 30.76
CA ASP A 796 4.87 -9.67 30.93
C ASP A 796 4.06 -9.92 29.66
N TYR A 797 4.62 -9.60 28.47
CA TYR A 797 3.99 -9.88 27.18
C TYR A 797 3.59 -11.36 27.04
N LEU A 798 4.46 -12.30 27.42
CA LEU A 798 4.17 -13.74 27.39
C LEU A 798 3.00 -14.15 28.30
N LEU A 799 2.88 -13.54 29.49
CA LEU A 799 1.79 -13.82 30.43
C LEU A 799 0.47 -13.22 29.97
N HIS A 800 0.51 -11.98 29.47
CA HIS A 800 -0.67 -11.33 28.91
C HIS A 800 -1.28 -12.20 27.80
N ARG A 801 -0.48 -12.84 26.95
CA ARG A 801 -1.00 -13.71 25.88
C ARG A 801 -1.52 -15.08 26.35
N THR A 802 -1.18 -15.55 27.55
CA THR A 802 -1.76 -16.79 28.10
C THR A 802 -3.19 -16.64 28.60
N ASP A 803 -3.65 -15.41 28.85
CA ASP A 803 -5.05 -15.12 29.11
C ASP A 803 -5.83 -15.10 27.79
N ASP A 804 -6.71 -16.08 27.63
CA ASP A 804 -7.60 -16.32 26.49
C ASP A 804 -7.97 -15.03 25.72
N PRO A 805 -7.57 -14.89 24.44
CA PRO A 805 -7.94 -13.75 23.61
C PRO A 805 -9.45 -13.50 23.53
N SER A 806 -10.27 -14.55 23.64
CA SER A 806 -11.72 -14.45 23.64
C SER A 806 -12.29 -13.83 24.93
N LYS A 807 -11.57 -13.90 26.06
CA LYS A 807 -11.95 -13.24 27.32
C LYS A 807 -11.69 -11.73 27.28
N ARG A 808 -10.73 -11.25 26.49
CA ARG A 808 -10.40 -9.82 26.34
C ARG A 808 -11.43 -9.03 25.54
N GLN A 809 -12.20 -9.70 24.68
CA GLN A 809 -13.29 -9.10 23.90
C GLN A 809 -14.66 -9.24 24.56
N ARG A 810 -14.74 -9.92 25.71
CA ARG A 810 -15.97 -9.94 26.49
C ARG A 810 -16.17 -8.60 27.18
N ALA A 811 -17.43 -8.22 27.33
CA ALA A 811 -17.76 -7.04 28.09
C ALA A 811 -17.17 -7.15 29.52
N PRO A 812 -16.75 -6.04 30.14
CA PRO A 812 -15.99 -6.06 31.40
C PRO A 812 -16.67 -6.79 32.58
N TRP A 813 -17.96 -7.09 32.49
CA TRP A 813 -18.75 -7.81 33.50
C TRP A 813 -18.84 -9.33 33.28
N ASP A 814 -18.22 -9.86 32.22
CA ASP A 814 -18.25 -11.30 31.84
C ASP A 814 -16.94 -12.05 32.20
N VAL A 815 -16.08 -11.43 33.03
CA VAL A 815 -14.84 -12.02 33.54
C VAL A 815 -15.06 -12.44 34.99
N ASP A 816 -15.52 -13.68 35.19
CA ASP A 816 -15.42 -14.42 36.46
C ASP A 816 -14.22 -15.38 36.45
#